data_AF-A0A2P6TPT2-F1
#
_entry.id   AF-A0A2P6TPT2-F1
#
_cell.length_a   1.000
_cell.length_b   1.000
_cell.length_c   1.000
_cell.angle_alpha   90.00
_cell.angle_beta   90.00
_cell.angle_gamma   90.00
#
_symmetry.space_group_name_H-M   'P 1'
#
loop_
_entity.id
_entity.type
_entity.pdbx_description
1 polymer ?
#
loop_
_entity_poly.entity_id
_entity_poly.type
_entity_poly.pdbx_seq_one_letter_code
_entity_poly.pdbx_strand_id
1 'polypeptide(L)'
;MCLRAVYCLLLLICWGSGRGLTQQAPVQTLPAFSRIQTCVPFNVLVSPSGGSSGVPAYGLQVDAEQAVASAVTGTVVVYLPPDQLAGIDHVGQLASVYVNPGFTVDSFTLRTGPGAGSAFVYNMTANSASVQTQSAGDVVLTGTFGSVAVTTSGISTVYVSGVTGSVTANLGGISNLYLQPTSSNVQITGRSSGIANVYYSQGQCSVQSGFLLSIACQQTGSIQLQTPTSTQVQQGSVTPGGSTAQSSSVGQQSAGATSIATPGQVITSTTGDNTGFTAGTGTGQPLDEAPDRHPHRLTSLNITLTPARILGAVNHPQLMADFYAPVYRDDATGAVSLRGPTMRVRQGEVLTINLRNNLTKPEGASHAGLNGFTHVADTNMHVHGMHSYPGVSHQYAGVLDVANYVDNDNIFPVVPGKTSANQAELALQSYKINPVCKEHMPGMAWAHPHQHGSTTVQVPTASLLVIIEGGPEWLPDANGCGDIRELLDAAPEKVLYFQMLPFRPPADATPAAPQWAQDLDDANYQTASRLSDPPNPLPEPKGSATDRDTVLLNGGFQPRFTMKSGEYQRWRLAWATSKRWASIGIVDKSGQPAPCEMLLVGKDAVYLMEIPRKVSHAYLAAGNRAEMLVKCKGRPGSEYVLRAQAAQESPFKCCTSPYCSRNAIVQDLGTIEITKGKEQRSPKLKACTPARAGYTADLRDDSLAAAGATDKLVKQQLAFGFKDFGCLFNGENFTFPDPNPVEFPLGSVVEWASAKMHAHPLHIHTNPFQLVELPEANLQPGCSYSDWFEAGDFQDVLMIPVLQPNASVRLRLQPGEYTGYGVVHCHSLQHEDMGCMKLTHFTCPGHEDPQPRECPFTWAVPPTVVLPGDSAPRTSMPASEEQPPAGWRGWVQRWAQRLGLWPVL
;
A
#
# COMPACT_ATOMS: atom_id res chain seq x y z
N MET A 1 -16.88 -22.63 -37.14
CA MET A 1 -17.02 -21.35 -37.87
C MET A 1 -16.86 -20.22 -36.86
N CYS A 2 -15.63 -19.96 -36.44
CA CYS A 2 -15.26 -18.71 -35.76
C CYS A 2 -15.72 -17.56 -36.66
N LEU A 3 -16.34 -16.52 -36.10
CA LEU A 3 -16.86 -15.37 -36.84
C LEU A 3 -15.98 -15.08 -38.07
N ARG A 4 -16.57 -15.06 -39.26
CA ARG A 4 -15.92 -14.61 -40.51
C ARG A 4 -15.54 -13.11 -40.46
N ALA A 5 -15.40 -12.52 -39.27
CA ALA A 5 -15.03 -11.15 -38.96
C ALA A 5 -13.62 -11.02 -38.33
N VAL A 6 -12.91 -12.11 -38.05
CA VAL A 6 -11.53 -12.04 -37.50
C VAL A 6 -10.56 -11.33 -38.46
N TYR A 7 -10.81 -11.42 -39.77
CA TYR A 7 -10.02 -10.69 -40.77
C TYR A 7 -10.33 -9.17 -40.83
N CYS A 8 -11.54 -8.73 -40.46
CA CYS A 8 -11.90 -7.30 -40.41
C CYS A 8 -11.45 -6.61 -39.11
N LEU A 9 -11.45 -7.33 -37.97
CA LEU A 9 -11.09 -6.77 -36.67
C LEU A 9 -9.59 -6.40 -36.59
N LEU A 10 -8.72 -7.24 -37.17
CA LEU A 10 -7.27 -6.98 -37.26
C LEU A 10 -6.94 -5.78 -38.17
N LEU A 11 -7.73 -5.57 -39.23
CA LEU A 11 -7.56 -4.43 -40.15
C LEU A 11 -8.03 -3.10 -39.52
N LEU A 12 -9.10 -3.10 -38.72
CA LEU A 12 -9.59 -1.92 -38.01
C LEU A 12 -8.64 -1.46 -36.89
N ILE A 13 -8.02 -2.40 -36.16
CA ILE A 13 -7.04 -2.10 -35.11
C ILE A 13 -5.72 -1.56 -35.73
N CYS A 14 -5.35 -2.02 -36.94
CA CYS A 14 -4.21 -1.47 -37.69
C CYS A 14 -4.49 -0.13 -38.37
N TRP A 15 -5.77 0.23 -38.62
CA TRP A 15 -6.12 1.54 -39.19
C TRP A 15 -6.31 2.62 -38.11
N GLY A 16 -6.78 2.25 -36.91
CA GLY A 16 -7.00 3.18 -35.79
C GLY A 16 -5.73 3.59 -35.03
N SER A 17 -4.62 2.87 -35.20
CA SER A 17 -3.33 3.18 -34.56
C SER A 17 -2.56 4.33 -35.25
N GLY A 18 -3.11 4.92 -36.31
CA GLY A 18 -2.46 5.97 -37.10
C GLY A 18 -3.09 7.38 -37.03
N ARG A 19 -4.28 7.55 -36.44
CA ARG A 19 -4.94 8.87 -36.29
C ARG A 19 -5.83 8.86 -35.05
N GLY A 20 -5.72 9.90 -34.22
CA GLY A 20 -6.65 10.12 -33.10
C GLY A 20 -8.10 10.04 -33.60
N LEU A 21 -8.88 9.16 -33.00
CA LEU A 21 -10.28 8.93 -33.34
C LEU A 21 -11.13 9.15 -32.10
N THR A 22 -11.71 10.35 -32.01
CA THR A 22 -12.91 10.69 -31.22
C THR A 22 -14.19 10.37 -32.01
N GLN A 23 -14.20 9.30 -32.82
CA GLN A 23 -15.38 8.88 -33.59
C GLN A 23 -15.62 7.39 -33.48
N GLN A 24 -16.86 7.04 -33.08
CA GLN A 24 -17.45 5.70 -33.20
C GLN A 24 -17.18 5.09 -34.58
N ALA A 25 -16.63 3.88 -34.62
CA ALA A 25 -16.46 3.16 -35.89
C ALA A 25 -17.84 2.90 -36.53
N PRO A 26 -17.99 2.99 -37.86
CA PRO A 26 -19.26 2.73 -38.52
C PRO A 26 -19.71 1.27 -38.30
N VAL A 27 -21.01 1.06 -38.10
CA VAL A 27 -21.58 -0.28 -37.90
C VAL A 27 -21.39 -1.12 -39.18
N GLN A 28 -20.70 -2.25 -39.05
CA GLN A 28 -20.52 -3.21 -40.13
C GLN A 28 -21.72 -4.13 -40.25
N THR A 29 -22.31 -4.25 -41.44
CA THR A 29 -23.40 -5.20 -41.71
C THR A 29 -22.88 -6.64 -41.67
N LEU A 30 -23.56 -7.50 -40.90
CA LEU A 30 -23.28 -8.95 -40.81
C LEU A 30 -24.32 -9.76 -41.61
N PRO A 31 -24.00 -11.01 -42.04
CA PRO A 31 -25.00 -11.97 -42.47
C PRO A 31 -25.99 -12.30 -41.33
N ALA A 32 -27.19 -12.79 -41.65
CA ALA A 32 -28.15 -13.20 -40.63
C ALA A 32 -27.60 -14.31 -39.71
N PHE A 33 -27.78 -14.15 -38.39
CA PHE A 33 -27.41 -15.12 -37.38
C PHE A 33 -28.39 -15.08 -36.19
N SER A 34 -28.47 -16.18 -35.44
CA SER A 34 -29.32 -16.26 -34.24
C SER A 34 -28.57 -16.65 -32.98
N ARG A 35 -27.27 -16.94 -33.07
CA ARG A 35 -26.43 -17.36 -31.94
C ARG A 35 -25.08 -16.66 -31.96
N ILE A 36 -24.61 -16.24 -30.78
CA ILE A 36 -23.35 -15.50 -30.60
C ILE A 36 -22.37 -16.39 -29.83
N GLN A 37 -21.14 -16.52 -30.33
CA GLN A 37 -20.07 -17.18 -29.61
C GLN A 37 -18.93 -16.21 -29.35
N THR A 38 -18.54 -16.03 -28.08
CA THR A 38 -17.45 -15.12 -27.68
C THR A 38 -16.21 -15.93 -27.31
N CYS A 39 -15.10 -15.68 -28.00
CA CYS A 39 -13.82 -16.42 -27.83
C CYS A 39 -12.63 -15.50 -27.56
N VAL A 40 -12.87 -14.22 -27.26
CA VAL A 40 -11.88 -13.15 -27.17
C VAL A 40 -12.02 -12.43 -25.83
N PRO A 41 -10.96 -11.80 -25.29
CA PRO A 41 -10.97 -11.20 -23.96
C PRO A 41 -11.56 -9.77 -23.96
N PHE A 42 -12.67 -9.55 -24.69
CA PHE A 42 -13.34 -8.24 -24.75
C PHE A 42 -14.81 -8.36 -24.35
N ASN A 43 -15.35 -7.32 -23.72
CA ASN A 43 -16.76 -7.26 -23.36
C ASN A 43 -17.65 -7.21 -24.62
N VAL A 44 -18.79 -7.89 -24.57
CA VAL A 44 -19.76 -7.92 -25.67
C VAL A 44 -21.11 -7.40 -25.20
N LEU A 45 -21.62 -6.37 -25.89
CA LEU A 45 -22.96 -5.84 -25.68
C LEU A 45 -23.86 -6.29 -26.84
N VAL A 46 -24.93 -7.02 -26.55
CA VAL A 46 -25.91 -7.49 -27.52
C VAL A 46 -27.15 -6.60 -27.44
N SER A 47 -27.51 -5.96 -28.56
CA SER A 47 -28.61 -4.99 -28.62
C SER A 47 -29.60 -5.31 -29.76
N PRO A 48 -30.91 -5.09 -29.56
CA PRO A 48 -31.88 -5.27 -30.64
C PRO A 48 -31.67 -4.24 -31.76
N SER A 49 -31.72 -4.69 -33.01
CA SER A 49 -31.73 -3.81 -34.18
C SER A 49 -33.11 -3.16 -34.35
N GLY A 50 -33.19 -1.83 -34.54
CA GLY A 50 -34.46 -1.14 -34.87
C GLY A 50 -34.86 0.02 -33.97
N GLY A 51 -34.07 0.37 -32.94
CA GLY A 51 -34.34 1.52 -32.06
C GLY A 51 -33.72 2.86 -32.50
N SER A 52 -32.88 2.88 -33.54
CA SER A 52 -32.08 4.04 -33.94
C SER A 52 -31.92 4.07 -35.47
N SER A 53 -32.08 5.23 -36.10
CA SER A 53 -31.90 5.39 -37.55
C SER A 53 -30.44 5.12 -37.93
N GLY A 54 -30.18 4.13 -38.81
CA GLY A 54 -28.83 3.88 -39.34
C GLY A 54 -28.16 2.58 -38.88
N VAL A 55 -28.79 1.78 -38.01
CA VAL A 55 -28.27 0.47 -37.59
C VAL A 55 -28.82 -0.64 -38.49
N PRO A 56 -27.98 -1.48 -39.13
CA PRO A 56 -28.44 -2.60 -39.96
C PRO A 56 -29.13 -3.68 -39.11
N ALA A 57 -30.00 -4.49 -39.74
CA ALA A 57 -30.71 -5.58 -39.07
C ALA A 57 -29.76 -6.57 -38.37
N TYR A 58 -28.58 -6.81 -38.96
CA TYR A 58 -27.49 -7.55 -38.33
C TYR A 58 -26.23 -6.69 -38.43
N GLY A 59 -25.64 -6.34 -37.30
CA GLY A 59 -24.59 -5.33 -37.24
C GLY A 59 -23.51 -5.64 -36.22
N LEU A 60 -22.29 -5.17 -36.49
CA LEU A 60 -21.16 -5.19 -35.57
C LEU A 60 -20.57 -3.80 -35.48
N GLN A 61 -20.43 -3.28 -34.27
CA GLN A 61 -19.74 -2.02 -34.02
C GLN A 61 -18.66 -2.24 -32.98
N VAL A 62 -17.47 -1.70 -33.26
CA VAL A 62 -16.40 -1.59 -32.28
C VAL A 62 -16.46 -0.17 -31.77
N ASP A 63 -16.98 0.00 -30.56
CA ASP A 63 -16.98 1.33 -29.95
C ASP A 63 -15.58 1.61 -29.41
N ALA A 64 -14.93 2.67 -29.90
CA ALA A 64 -13.65 3.15 -29.39
C ALA A 64 -13.84 4.07 -28.18
N GLU A 65 -15.09 4.37 -27.80
CA GLU A 65 -15.47 5.20 -26.67
C GLU A 65 -16.34 4.41 -25.67
N GLN A 66 -15.68 3.48 -24.98
CA GLN A 66 -15.95 3.18 -23.58
C GLN A 66 -14.67 2.65 -22.95
N ALA A 67 -13.77 3.58 -22.64
CA ALA A 67 -12.48 3.31 -22.03
C ALA A 67 -12.67 2.77 -20.60
N VAL A 68 -12.38 1.49 -20.40
CA VAL A 68 -12.08 0.89 -19.10
C VAL A 68 -10.62 0.43 -19.16
N ALA A 69 -9.74 1.13 -18.47
CA ALA A 69 -8.30 0.96 -18.59
C ALA A 69 -7.77 -0.27 -17.83
N SER A 70 -7.83 -1.45 -18.44
CA SER A 70 -6.76 -2.47 -18.45
C SER A 70 -7.21 -3.64 -19.34
N ALA A 71 -6.37 -4.02 -20.31
CA ALA A 71 -6.63 -5.01 -21.39
C ALA A 71 -7.67 -4.57 -22.44
N VAL A 72 -7.21 -3.92 -23.53
CA VAL A 72 -7.96 -3.57 -24.76
C VAL A 72 -9.49 -3.62 -24.62
N THR A 73 -10.10 -2.65 -23.93
CA THR A 73 -11.56 -2.63 -23.77
C THR A 73 -12.20 -1.88 -24.93
N GLY A 74 -12.29 -2.55 -26.08
CA GLY A 74 -13.36 -2.26 -27.02
C GLY A 74 -14.59 -3.04 -26.57
N THR A 75 -15.70 -2.37 -26.27
CA THR A 75 -16.99 -3.09 -26.20
C THR A 75 -17.41 -3.38 -27.61
N VAL A 76 -17.53 -4.66 -27.94
CA VAL A 76 -18.06 -5.09 -29.23
C VAL A 76 -19.58 -5.08 -29.12
N VAL A 77 -20.23 -4.16 -29.83
CA VAL A 77 -21.69 -4.10 -29.89
C VAL A 77 -22.17 -4.97 -31.05
N VAL A 78 -23.03 -5.93 -30.75
CA VAL A 78 -23.64 -6.85 -31.72
C VAL A 78 -25.13 -6.53 -31.83
N TYR A 79 -25.58 -6.19 -33.03
CA TYR A 79 -26.97 -5.92 -33.34
C TYR A 79 -27.61 -7.09 -34.08
N LEU A 80 -28.83 -7.46 -33.69
CA LEU A 80 -29.68 -8.44 -34.37
C LEU A 80 -31.16 -8.15 -34.09
N PRO A 81 -32.12 -8.64 -34.90
CA PRO A 81 -33.53 -8.35 -34.69
C PRO A 81 -34.05 -8.87 -33.34
N PRO A 82 -35.01 -8.15 -32.69
CA PRO A 82 -35.58 -8.50 -31.39
C PRO A 82 -36.07 -9.96 -31.25
N ASP A 83 -36.48 -10.57 -32.35
CA ASP A 83 -37.06 -11.91 -32.44
C ASP A 83 -36.05 -13.00 -32.82
N GLN A 84 -34.76 -12.67 -32.96
CA GLN A 84 -33.76 -13.57 -33.56
C GLN A 84 -32.65 -14.04 -32.59
N LEU A 85 -32.58 -13.55 -31.35
CA LEU A 85 -31.54 -13.97 -30.38
C LEU A 85 -31.85 -15.33 -29.74
N ALA A 86 -31.44 -16.42 -30.38
CA ALA A 86 -31.66 -17.79 -29.90
C ALA A 86 -30.64 -18.25 -28.84
N GLY A 87 -29.46 -17.63 -28.73
CA GLY A 87 -28.53 -17.94 -27.64
C GLY A 87 -27.12 -17.36 -27.71
N ILE A 88 -26.38 -17.52 -26.62
CA ILE A 88 -25.02 -17.03 -26.42
C ILE A 88 -24.15 -18.13 -25.82
N ASP A 89 -23.03 -18.44 -26.47
CA ASP A 89 -21.98 -19.32 -25.97
C ASP A 89 -20.76 -18.47 -25.58
N HIS A 90 -20.56 -18.26 -24.27
CA HIS A 90 -19.56 -17.37 -23.71
C HIS A 90 -18.34 -18.14 -23.17
N VAL A 91 -17.23 -18.06 -23.89
CA VAL A 91 -15.97 -18.76 -23.55
C VAL A 91 -14.75 -17.82 -23.53
N GLY A 92 -14.97 -16.50 -23.59
CA GLY A 92 -13.90 -15.50 -23.48
C GLY A 92 -13.41 -15.37 -22.04
N GLN A 93 -12.11 -15.56 -21.81
CA GLN A 93 -11.53 -15.50 -20.47
C GLN A 93 -11.66 -14.09 -19.89
N LEU A 94 -12.21 -13.96 -18.68
CA LEU A 94 -12.38 -12.72 -17.90
C LEU A 94 -13.24 -11.61 -18.55
N ALA A 95 -13.77 -11.82 -19.76
CA ALA A 95 -14.67 -10.89 -20.42
C ALA A 95 -16.12 -11.11 -20.00
N SER A 96 -16.96 -10.07 -20.02
CA SER A 96 -18.39 -10.16 -19.67
C SER A 96 -19.30 -9.94 -20.88
N VAL A 97 -20.53 -10.48 -20.82
CA VAL A 97 -21.56 -10.31 -21.85
C VAL A 97 -22.79 -9.62 -21.28
N TYR A 98 -23.29 -8.61 -21.99
CA TYR A 98 -24.51 -7.87 -21.67
C TYR A 98 -25.53 -8.06 -22.79
N VAL A 99 -26.79 -8.35 -22.44
CA VAL A 99 -27.91 -8.36 -23.37
C VAL A 99 -28.88 -7.27 -22.94
N ASN A 100 -29.03 -6.25 -23.80
CA ASN A 100 -29.93 -5.14 -23.55
C ASN A 100 -31.40 -5.56 -23.58
N PRO A 101 -32.29 -4.79 -22.94
CA PRO A 101 -33.74 -4.98 -23.02
C PRO A 101 -34.28 -5.01 -24.45
N GLY A 102 -35.40 -5.71 -24.64
CA GLY A 102 -36.19 -5.65 -25.88
C GLY A 102 -36.11 -6.87 -26.79
N PHE A 103 -35.48 -7.95 -26.37
CA PHE A 103 -35.57 -9.24 -27.07
C PHE A 103 -36.84 -10.01 -26.68
N THR A 104 -37.57 -10.49 -27.68
CA THR A 104 -38.77 -11.32 -27.54
C THR A 104 -38.62 -12.55 -28.43
N VAL A 105 -38.21 -13.69 -27.85
CA VAL A 105 -37.81 -14.89 -28.58
C VAL A 105 -38.58 -16.12 -28.11
N ASP A 106 -38.72 -17.15 -28.94
CA ASP A 106 -39.39 -18.39 -28.51
C ASP A 106 -38.53 -19.18 -27.49
N SER A 107 -37.23 -19.31 -27.76
CA SER A 107 -36.29 -19.96 -26.86
C SER A 107 -34.95 -19.23 -26.81
N PHE A 108 -34.34 -19.17 -25.62
CA PHE A 108 -33.02 -18.57 -25.40
C PHE A 108 -32.09 -19.54 -24.65
N THR A 109 -30.85 -19.69 -25.10
CA THR A 109 -29.83 -20.50 -24.42
C THR A 109 -28.59 -19.68 -24.10
N LEU A 110 -28.17 -19.63 -22.83
CA LEU A 110 -26.91 -19.05 -22.38
C LEU A 110 -25.98 -20.14 -21.86
N ARG A 111 -24.78 -20.25 -22.44
CA ARG A 111 -23.72 -21.14 -21.96
C ARG A 111 -22.50 -20.34 -21.57
N THR A 112 -21.92 -20.60 -20.41
CA THR A 112 -20.65 -19.99 -19.97
C THR A 112 -19.62 -21.08 -19.65
N GLY A 113 -18.42 -20.94 -20.21
CA GLY A 113 -17.31 -21.88 -20.01
C GLY A 113 -16.46 -21.56 -18.76
N PRO A 114 -15.54 -22.47 -18.37
CA PRO A 114 -14.59 -22.21 -17.29
C PRO A 114 -13.72 -20.98 -17.58
N GLY A 115 -13.62 -20.08 -16.61
CA GLY A 115 -12.83 -18.84 -16.72
C GLY A 115 -13.51 -17.69 -17.49
N ALA A 116 -14.73 -17.89 -17.99
CA ALA A 116 -15.53 -16.80 -18.56
C ALA A 116 -15.94 -15.77 -17.48
N GLY A 117 -16.12 -14.50 -17.83
CA GLY A 117 -16.60 -13.47 -16.90
C GLY A 117 -18.11 -13.58 -16.65
N SER A 118 -18.75 -12.47 -16.26
CA SER A 118 -20.17 -12.44 -15.92
C SER A 118 -21.07 -12.33 -17.16
N ALA A 119 -22.31 -12.80 -17.06
CA ALA A 119 -23.29 -12.70 -18.13
C ALA A 119 -24.62 -12.12 -17.62
N PHE A 120 -25.08 -11.03 -18.25
CA PHE A 120 -26.28 -10.33 -17.84
C PHE A 120 -27.29 -10.23 -18.99
N VAL A 121 -28.52 -10.64 -18.71
CA VAL A 121 -29.66 -10.56 -19.62
C VAL A 121 -30.74 -9.70 -18.98
N TYR A 122 -31.02 -8.55 -19.59
CA TYR A 122 -31.95 -7.57 -19.05
C TYR A 122 -33.28 -7.59 -19.79
N ASN A 123 -34.38 -7.72 -19.03
CA ASN A 123 -35.76 -7.56 -19.49
C ASN A 123 -36.08 -8.28 -20.83
N MET A 124 -35.69 -9.55 -20.94
CA MET A 124 -35.99 -10.41 -22.11
C MET A 124 -37.36 -11.09 -21.95
N THR A 125 -38.11 -11.26 -23.04
CA THR A 125 -39.29 -12.13 -23.05
C THR A 125 -38.97 -13.44 -23.79
N ALA A 126 -39.12 -14.59 -23.14
CA ALA A 126 -38.98 -15.88 -23.81
C ALA A 126 -39.94 -16.95 -23.31
N ASN A 127 -40.46 -17.81 -24.20
CA ASN A 127 -41.29 -18.94 -23.77
C ASN A 127 -40.46 -19.97 -22.98
N SER A 128 -39.18 -20.13 -23.34
CA SER A 128 -38.23 -20.97 -22.61
C SER A 128 -36.83 -20.37 -22.57
N ALA A 129 -36.13 -20.49 -21.44
CA ALA A 129 -34.72 -20.12 -21.31
C ALA A 129 -33.90 -21.27 -20.71
N SER A 130 -32.67 -21.45 -21.18
CA SER A 130 -31.72 -22.43 -20.63
C SER A 130 -30.39 -21.76 -20.27
N VAL A 131 -29.90 -22.01 -19.05
CA VAL A 131 -28.61 -21.53 -18.55
C VAL A 131 -27.73 -22.74 -18.24
N GLN A 132 -26.53 -22.77 -18.82
CA GLN A 132 -25.50 -23.77 -18.53
C GLN A 132 -24.21 -23.04 -18.14
N THR A 133 -23.80 -23.10 -16.88
CA THR A 133 -22.62 -22.34 -16.42
C THR A 133 -21.57 -23.21 -15.74
N GLN A 134 -20.32 -22.93 -16.09
CA GLN A 134 -19.12 -23.42 -15.38
C GLN A 134 -18.21 -22.28 -14.92
N SER A 135 -18.71 -21.04 -14.98
CA SER A 135 -17.95 -19.83 -14.65
C SER A 135 -18.14 -19.45 -13.18
N ALA A 136 -17.06 -18.90 -12.59
CA ALA A 136 -17.06 -18.27 -11.27
C ALA A 136 -17.69 -16.87 -11.25
N GLY A 137 -18.04 -16.32 -12.42
CA GLY A 137 -18.75 -15.05 -12.52
C GLY A 137 -20.27 -15.18 -12.40
N ASP A 138 -20.94 -14.05 -12.19
CA ASP A 138 -22.38 -13.99 -11.98
C ASP A 138 -23.14 -14.15 -13.29
N VAL A 139 -24.18 -14.99 -13.28
CA VAL A 139 -25.13 -15.11 -14.40
C VAL A 139 -26.49 -14.55 -13.97
N VAL A 140 -26.92 -13.45 -14.55
CA VAL A 140 -28.16 -12.75 -14.20
C VAL A 140 -29.13 -12.75 -15.37
N LEU A 141 -30.32 -13.31 -15.19
CA LEU A 141 -31.42 -13.29 -16.16
C LEU A 141 -32.62 -12.57 -15.55
N THR A 142 -33.05 -11.47 -16.16
CA THR A 142 -34.27 -10.75 -15.80
C THR A 142 -35.18 -10.63 -17.03
N GLY A 143 -36.49 -10.76 -16.84
CA GLY A 143 -37.40 -10.83 -17.98
C GLY A 143 -38.76 -11.43 -17.67
N THR A 144 -39.45 -11.91 -18.69
CA THR A 144 -40.64 -12.74 -18.58
C THR A 144 -40.36 -14.09 -19.23
N PHE A 145 -40.27 -15.15 -18.43
CA PHE A 145 -39.89 -16.48 -18.89
C PHE A 145 -40.98 -17.52 -18.61
N GLY A 146 -41.47 -18.21 -19.64
CA GLY A 146 -42.44 -19.30 -19.48
C GLY A 146 -41.86 -20.48 -18.70
N SER A 147 -40.69 -20.97 -19.10
CA SER A 147 -39.91 -21.95 -18.33
C SER A 147 -38.41 -21.63 -18.32
N VAL A 148 -37.70 -21.99 -17.25
CA VAL A 148 -36.24 -21.80 -17.13
C VAL A 148 -35.55 -23.09 -16.68
N ALA A 149 -34.57 -23.55 -17.45
CA ALA A 149 -33.72 -24.68 -17.08
C ALA A 149 -32.29 -24.21 -16.72
N VAL A 150 -31.83 -24.46 -15.50
CA VAL A 150 -30.49 -24.08 -15.03
C VAL A 150 -29.66 -25.33 -14.78
N THR A 151 -28.46 -25.37 -15.36
CA THR A 151 -27.46 -26.41 -15.13
C THR A 151 -26.14 -25.76 -14.72
N THR A 152 -25.56 -26.21 -13.60
CA THR A 152 -24.28 -25.69 -13.08
C THR A 152 -23.27 -26.81 -12.89
N SER A 153 -21.98 -26.50 -13.07
CA SER A 153 -20.88 -27.38 -12.66
C SER A 153 -19.64 -26.55 -12.31
N GLY A 154 -18.96 -26.79 -11.20
CA GLY A 154 -17.81 -26.00 -10.76
C GLY A 154 -18.17 -25.03 -9.63
N ILE A 155 -17.75 -23.77 -9.70
CA ILE A 155 -18.17 -22.69 -8.78
C ILE A 155 -19.03 -21.73 -9.59
N SER A 156 -20.31 -21.53 -9.24
CA SER A 156 -21.19 -20.64 -10.02
C SER A 156 -22.32 -20.00 -9.20
N THR A 157 -22.64 -18.74 -9.51
CA THR A 157 -23.79 -18.02 -8.96
C THR A 157 -24.75 -17.65 -10.09
N VAL A 158 -26.04 -17.98 -9.95
CA VAL A 158 -27.07 -17.68 -10.97
C VAL A 158 -28.25 -16.97 -10.33
N TYR A 159 -28.69 -15.87 -10.95
CA TYR A 159 -29.88 -15.10 -10.57
C TYR A 159 -30.90 -15.14 -11.70
N VAL A 160 -32.16 -15.49 -11.41
CA VAL A 160 -33.25 -15.50 -12.38
C VAL A 160 -34.47 -14.79 -11.82
N SER A 161 -34.98 -13.80 -12.52
CA SER A 161 -36.20 -13.06 -12.16
C SER A 161 -37.23 -13.08 -13.28
N GLY A 162 -38.50 -13.22 -12.88
CA GLY A 162 -39.65 -13.12 -13.78
C GLY A 162 -40.06 -14.42 -14.48
N VAL A 163 -39.82 -15.56 -13.84
CA VAL A 163 -40.33 -16.86 -14.29
C VAL A 163 -41.83 -16.97 -13.99
N THR A 164 -42.64 -17.33 -14.99
CA THR A 164 -44.11 -17.41 -14.89
C THR A 164 -44.66 -18.83 -14.83
N GLY A 165 -43.96 -19.83 -15.40
CA GLY A 165 -44.42 -21.22 -15.45
C GLY A 165 -43.64 -22.18 -14.55
N SER A 166 -42.42 -22.56 -14.94
CA SER A 166 -41.64 -23.57 -14.19
C SER A 166 -40.12 -23.36 -14.25
N VAL A 167 -39.41 -23.88 -13.25
CA VAL A 167 -37.95 -23.91 -13.18
C VAL A 167 -37.46 -25.36 -13.01
N THR A 168 -36.47 -25.76 -13.81
CA THR A 168 -35.73 -27.00 -13.64
C THR A 168 -34.28 -26.70 -13.25
N ALA A 169 -33.84 -27.10 -12.06
CA ALA A 169 -32.50 -26.83 -11.52
C ALA A 169 -31.68 -28.12 -11.38
N ASN A 170 -30.65 -28.29 -12.21
CA ASN A 170 -29.69 -29.40 -12.16
C ASN A 170 -28.32 -28.86 -11.71
N LEU A 171 -28.07 -28.87 -10.41
CA LEU A 171 -26.96 -28.14 -9.81
C LEU A 171 -25.82 -29.09 -9.40
N GLY A 172 -24.58 -28.76 -9.79
CA GLY A 172 -23.39 -29.52 -9.43
C GLY A 172 -22.23 -28.60 -9.01
N GLY A 173 -21.27 -29.13 -8.24
CA GLY A 173 -20.17 -28.33 -7.68
C GLY A 173 -20.58 -27.50 -6.45
N ILE A 174 -20.01 -26.30 -6.30
CA ILE A 174 -20.38 -25.29 -5.30
C ILE A 174 -21.20 -24.23 -6.03
N SER A 175 -22.52 -24.21 -5.89
CA SER A 175 -23.34 -23.27 -6.68
C SER A 175 -24.56 -22.74 -5.96
N ASN A 176 -24.84 -21.44 -6.13
CA ASN A 176 -26.03 -20.78 -5.59
C ASN A 176 -26.95 -20.34 -6.73
N LEU A 177 -28.22 -20.73 -6.65
CA LEU A 177 -29.28 -20.31 -7.57
C LEU A 177 -30.28 -19.43 -6.81
N TYR A 178 -30.45 -18.18 -7.24
CA TYR A 178 -31.40 -17.22 -6.69
C TYR A 178 -32.56 -17.01 -7.67
N LEU A 179 -33.79 -17.25 -7.21
CA LEU A 179 -34.99 -17.22 -8.04
C LEU A 179 -36.00 -16.21 -7.50
N GLN A 180 -36.47 -15.32 -8.37
CA GLN A 180 -37.63 -14.46 -8.11
C GLN A 180 -38.76 -14.78 -9.09
N PRO A 181 -39.55 -15.85 -8.86
CA PRO A 181 -40.72 -16.16 -9.67
C PRO A 181 -41.81 -15.10 -9.57
N THR A 182 -42.70 -15.02 -10.55
CA THR A 182 -43.79 -14.01 -10.57
C THR A 182 -45.00 -14.40 -9.73
N SER A 183 -45.14 -15.68 -9.37
CA SER A 183 -46.22 -16.16 -8.51
C SER A 183 -45.81 -17.36 -7.65
N SER A 184 -46.59 -17.63 -6.61
CA SER A 184 -46.46 -18.82 -5.76
C SER A 184 -46.79 -20.14 -6.46
N ASN A 185 -47.36 -20.11 -7.67
CA ASN A 185 -47.74 -21.31 -8.43
C ASN A 185 -46.58 -21.90 -9.24
N VAL A 186 -45.45 -21.19 -9.34
CA VAL A 186 -44.28 -21.64 -10.11
C VAL A 186 -43.65 -22.85 -9.45
N GLN A 187 -43.49 -23.93 -10.21
CA GLN A 187 -42.87 -25.17 -9.76
C GLN A 187 -41.35 -25.12 -10.00
N ILE A 188 -40.57 -25.32 -8.94
CA ILE A 188 -39.11 -25.40 -8.98
C ILE A 188 -38.72 -26.85 -8.68
N THR A 189 -38.22 -27.56 -9.69
CA THR A 189 -37.93 -29.01 -9.65
C THR A 189 -36.50 -29.28 -10.07
N GLY A 190 -35.94 -30.45 -9.76
CA GLY A 190 -34.63 -30.85 -10.28
C GLY A 190 -33.77 -31.63 -9.28
N ARG A 191 -32.45 -31.60 -9.46
CA ARG A 191 -31.48 -32.35 -8.64
C ARG A 191 -30.25 -31.51 -8.30
N SER A 192 -29.69 -31.72 -7.13
CA SER A 192 -28.41 -31.17 -6.68
C SER A 192 -27.44 -32.30 -6.34
N SER A 193 -26.24 -32.28 -6.91
CA SER A 193 -25.19 -33.29 -6.72
C SER A 193 -23.94 -32.77 -5.98
N GLY A 194 -23.91 -31.51 -5.54
CA GLY A 194 -22.81 -30.86 -4.81
C GLY A 194 -23.29 -29.95 -3.66
N ILE A 195 -22.41 -29.07 -3.14
CA ILE A 195 -22.79 -28.03 -2.15
C ILE A 195 -23.55 -26.93 -2.89
N ALA A 196 -24.80 -27.18 -3.24
CA ALA A 196 -25.62 -26.26 -4.00
C ALA A 196 -26.96 -25.92 -3.33
N ASN A 197 -27.28 -24.62 -3.35
CA ASN A 197 -28.47 -24.06 -2.71
C ASN A 197 -29.35 -23.35 -3.74
N VAL A 198 -30.67 -23.48 -3.58
CA VAL A 198 -31.70 -22.76 -4.32
C VAL A 198 -32.41 -21.82 -3.36
N TYR A 199 -32.18 -20.54 -3.52
CA TYR A 199 -32.88 -19.47 -2.82
C TYR A 199 -34.04 -18.98 -3.67
N TYR A 200 -35.25 -18.86 -3.11
CA TYR A 200 -36.40 -18.38 -3.88
C TYR A 200 -37.31 -17.48 -3.06
N SER A 201 -37.88 -16.45 -3.68
CA SER A 201 -38.79 -15.52 -3.00
C SER A 201 -40.20 -16.09 -2.79
N GLN A 202 -40.70 -16.84 -3.79
CA GLN A 202 -42.02 -17.46 -3.81
C GLN A 202 -42.05 -18.62 -4.82
N GLY A 203 -43.00 -19.53 -4.70
CA GLY A 203 -43.11 -20.73 -5.54
C GLY A 203 -43.08 -22.03 -4.73
N GLN A 204 -43.14 -23.18 -5.41
CA GLN A 204 -43.08 -24.50 -4.78
C GLN A 204 -41.80 -25.21 -5.19
N CYS A 205 -40.87 -25.41 -4.24
CA CYS A 205 -39.55 -25.98 -4.50
C CYS A 205 -39.45 -27.44 -4.03
N SER A 206 -39.04 -28.33 -4.95
CA SER A 206 -38.92 -29.79 -4.77
C SER A 206 -37.61 -30.36 -5.34
N VAL A 207 -36.54 -29.56 -5.33
CA VAL A 207 -35.22 -29.96 -5.82
C VAL A 207 -34.63 -31.04 -4.91
N GLN A 208 -34.29 -32.20 -5.48
CA GLN A 208 -33.75 -33.35 -4.75
C GLN A 208 -32.26 -33.15 -4.46
N SER A 209 -31.85 -33.14 -3.18
CA SER A 209 -30.43 -33.12 -2.81
C SER A 209 -29.85 -34.53 -2.74
N GLY A 210 -28.70 -34.75 -3.38
CA GLY A 210 -27.90 -35.97 -3.27
C GLY A 210 -27.01 -36.03 -2.03
N PHE A 211 -26.99 -34.98 -1.20
CA PHE A 211 -26.14 -34.90 0.00
C PHE A 211 -27.00 -35.09 1.27
N LEU A 212 -26.67 -36.11 2.06
CA LEU A 212 -27.29 -36.35 3.37
C LEU A 212 -26.98 -35.15 4.26
N LEU A 213 -28.01 -34.35 4.62
CA LEU A 213 -28.00 -33.15 5.49
C LEU A 213 -28.14 -31.76 4.83
N SER A 214 -28.17 -31.61 3.50
CA SER A 214 -28.40 -30.29 2.88
C SER A 214 -29.85 -30.08 2.43
N ILE A 215 -30.44 -28.93 2.82
CA ILE A 215 -31.73 -28.47 2.31
C ILE A 215 -31.47 -27.68 1.04
N ALA A 216 -31.74 -28.27 -0.12
CA ALA A 216 -31.52 -27.61 -1.42
C ALA A 216 -32.44 -26.42 -1.67
N CYS A 217 -33.62 -26.37 -1.05
CA CYS A 217 -34.63 -25.32 -1.26
C CYS A 217 -34.74 -24.42 -0.02
N GLN A 218 -34.41 -23.13 -0.15
CA GLN A 218 -34.47 -22.14 0.91
C GLN A 218 -35.34 -20.96 0.47
N GLN A 219 -36.49 -20.76 1.10
CA GLN A 219 -37.34 -19.61 0.82
C GLN A 219 -36.84 -18.37 1.57
N THR A 220 -36.69 -17.24 0.90
CA THR A 220 -36.24 -15.97 1.49
C THR A 220 -37.30 -14.87 1.28
N GLY A 221 -37.37 -13.89 2.19
CA GLY A 221 -38.37 -12.81 2.11
C GLY A 221 -38.15 -11.82 0.96
N SER A 222 -36.92 -11.71 0.47
CA SER A 222 -36.60 -11.01 -0.78
C SER A 222 -35.34 -11.64 -1.39
N ILE A 223 -35.23 -11.55 -2.72
CA ILE A 223 -34.01 -11.86 -3.45
C ILE A 223 -33.45 -10.53 -3.90
N GLN A 224 -32.32 -10.12 -3.34
CA GLN A 224 -31.57 -8.98 -3.87
C GLN A 224 -30.96 -9.43 -5.18
N LEU A 225 -31.63 -9.12 -6.29
CA LEU A 225 -31.02 -9.29 -7.60
C LEU A 225 -29.83 -8.36 -7.67
N GLN A 226 -28.68 -8.88 -8.11
CA GLN A 226 -27.60 -8.00 -8.54
C GLN A 226 -28.06 -7.27 -9.80
N THR A 227 -28.72 -6.12 -9.60
CA THR A 227 -28.90 -5.15 -10.67
C THR A 227 -27.66 -4.27 -10.70
N PRO A 228 -27.03 -4.14 -11.88
CA PRO A 228 -26.01 -3.13 -12.02
C PRO A 228 -26.61 -1.74 -11.73
N THR A 229 -25.85 -0.84 -11.13
CA THR A 229 -26.26 0.56 -10.91
C THR A 229 -26.70 1.20 -12.24
N SER A 230 -27.69 2.10 -12.22
CA SER A 230 -28.40 2.60 -13.41
C SER A 230 -27.54 3.26 -14.50
N THR A 231 -26.25 3.49 -14.28
CA THR A 231 -25.26 3.87 -15.29
C THR A 231 -24.87 2.74 -16.25
N GLN A 232 -25.08 1.47 -15.88
CA GLN A 232 -24.61 0.31 -16.64
C GLN A 232 -25.58 -0.24 -17.70
N VAL A 233 -26.83 0.24 -17.74
CA VAL A 233 -27.81 -0.15 -18.79
C VAL A 233 -27.78 0.79 -20.01
N GLN A 234 -27.02 1.89 -19.95
CA GLN A 234 -26.66 2.66 -21.13
C GLN A 234 -25.17 2.61 -21.51
N GLN A 235 -24.30 2.08 -20.65
CA GLN A 235 -22.87 1.93 -20.94
C GLN A 235 -22.35 0.63 -20.30
N GLY A 236 -22.04 -0.37 -21.15
CA GLY A 236 -21.76 -1.74 -20.73
C GLY A 236 -20.44 -1.88 -19.96
N SER A 237 -20.52 -2.21 -18.67
CA SER A 237 -19.42 -2.77 -17.86
C SER A 237 -20.01 -3.45 -16.62
N VAL A 238 -19.51 -4.62 -16.23
CA VAL A 238 -19.79 -5.38 -15.01
C VAL A 238 -18.69 -6.43 -14.83
N THR A 239 -18.02 -6.33 -13.68
CA THR A 239 -17.08 -7.29 -13.09
C THR A 239 -17.83 -8.26 -12.13
N PRO A 240 -17.37 -9.52 -11.93
CA PRO A 240 -18.07 -10.52 -11.11
C PRO A 240 -17.77 -10.45 -9.60
N GLY A 241 -18.82 -10.59 -8.76
CA GLY A 241 -18.73 -10.74 -7.31
C GLY A 241 -18.91 -12.20 -6.87
N GLY A 242 -18.25 -12.59 -5.77
CA GLY A 242 -18.29 -13.95 -5.22
C GLY A 242 -19.45 -14.20 -4.24
N SER A 243 -19.77 -15.48 -4.01
CA SER A 243 -20.53 -15.92 -2.82
C SER A 243 -19.95 -17.22 -2.23
N THR A 244 -19.75 -17.20 -0.91
CA THR A 244 -19.26 -18.27 -0.02
C THR A 244 -20.40 -19.03 0.66
N ALA A 245 -20.18 -20.28 1.08
CA ALA A 245 -21.01 -20.97 2.08
C ALA A 245 -20.14 -21.75 3.10
N GLN A 246 -20.42 -21.56 4.39
CA GLN A 246 -19.87 -22.28 5.55
C GLN A 246 -20.69 -23.54 5.88
N SER A 247 -20.09 -24.51 6.57
CA SER A 247 -20.81 -25.45 7.45
C SER A 247 -20.00 -25.80 8.71
N SER A 248 -20.73 -25.92 9.81
CA SER A 248 -20.34 -26.24 11.19
C SER A 248 -20.04 -27.72 11.42
N SER A 249 -19.28 -28.03 12.49
CA SER A 249 -19.57 -29.20 13.34
C SER A 249 -18.93 -29.07 14.74
N VAL A 250 -19.64 -29.63 15.71
CA VAL A 250 -19.40 -29.66 17.16
C VAL A 250 -18.57 -30.90 17.52
N GLY A 251 -17.68 -30.80 18.52
CA GLY A 251 -16.99 -31.97 19.09
C GLY A 251 -16.21 -31.72 20.38
N GLN A 252 -16.88 -31.97 21.51
CA GLN A 252 -16.41 -32.48 22.83
C GLN A 252 -15.13 -31.94 23.52
N GLN A 253 -15.34 -31.48 24.75
CA GLN A 253 -14.34 -31.29 25.81
C GLN A 253 -13.69 -32.61 26.27
N SER A 254 -12.39 -32.55 26.58
CA SER A 254 -11.78 -33.37 27.63
C SER A 254 -10.62 -32.62 28.30
N ALA A 255 -10.63 -32.56 29.63
CA ALA A 255 -9.61 -31.96 30.49
C ALA A 255 -8.30 -32.79 30.55
N GLY A 256 -7.15 -32.15 30.80
CA GLY A 256 -5.96 -32.87 31.26
C GLY A 256 -4.61 -32.14 31.21
N ALA A 257 -4.13 -31.76 32.40
CA ALA A 257 -2.74 -31.78 32.89
C ALA A 257 -1.66 -30.82 32.36
N THR A 258 -1.15 -30.05 33.31
CA THR A 258 0.14 -29.33 33.37
C THR A 258 1.36 -30.25 33.18
N SER A 259 2.35 -29.81 32.40
CA SER A 259 3.75 -30.24 32.59
C SER A 259 4.73 -29.10 32.25
N ILE A 260 5.75 -28.97 33.11
CA ILE A 260 6.82 -27.98 33.09
C ILE A 260 7.98 -28.55 32.26
N ALA A 261 8.54 -27.77 31.32
CA ALA A 261 9.78 -28.10 30.62
C ALA A 261 10.83 -26.98 30.78
N THR A 262 12.09 -27.41 30.94
CA THR A 262 13.32 -26.65 31.22
C THR A 262 13.89 -25.96 29.96
N PRO A 263 14.79 -24.95 30.08
CA PRO A 263 15.10 -23.97 29.03
C PRO A 263 16.14 -24.45 28.01
N GLY A 264 15.95 -24.12 26.72
CA GLY A 264 16.99 -24.32 25.70
C GLY A 264 16.56 -24.52 24.24
N GLN A 265 15.30 -24.31 23.85
CA GLN A 265 14.89 -24.40 22.44
C GLN A 265 13.96 -23.25 22.02
N VAL A 266 14.29 -22.63 20.88
CA VAL A 266 13.49 -21.63 20.17
C VAL A 266 12.31 -22.34 19.51
N ILE A 267 11.08 -22.01 19.91
CA ILE A 267 9.85 -22.48 19.26
C ILE A 267 8.85 -21.30 19.15
N THR A 268 8.52 -20.94 17.92
CA THR A 268 7.40 -20.07 17.55
C THR A 268 6.19 -20.93 17.21
N SER A 269 4.99 -20.61 17.73
CA SER A 269 3.72 -21.20 17.25
C SER A 269 2.69 -20.11 16.98
N THR A 270 1.96 -20.25 15.88
CA THR A 270 0.68 -19.57 15.59
C THR A 270 -0.44 -20.49 16.08
N THR A 271 -1.37 -20.01 16.91
CA THR A 271 -2.32 -20.86 17.63
C THR A 271 -3.22 -21.68 16.71
N GLY A 272 -3.15 -23.00 16.85
CA GLY A 272 -4.27 -23.77 17.40
C GLY A 272 -3.75 -24.48 18.65
N ASP A 273 -4.02 -23.91 19.84
CA ASP A 273 -3.75 -24.45 21.18
C ASP A 273 -2.41 -25.19 21.42
N ASN A 274 -1.34 -24.42 21.67
CA ASN A 274 -0.35 -24.63 22.76
C ASN A 274 0.81 -23.60 22.64
N THR A 275 1.13 -22.99 23.78
CA THR A 275 1.97 -21.80 24.01
C THR A 275 3.28 -21.73 23.22
N GLY A 276 3.39 -20.82 22.25
CA GLY A 276 4.61 -20.51 21.50
C GLY A 276 4.89 -19.00 21.50
N PHE A 277 6.14 -18.62 21.78
CA PHE A 277 6.56 -17.31 22.24
C PHE A 277 7.22 -16.48 21.12
N THR A 278 6.91 -15.19 21.04
CA THR A 278 7.83 -14.20 20.44
C THR A 278 8.43 -13.42 21.60
N ALA A 279 9.64 -13.78 22.04
CA ALA A 279 10.32 -13.00 23.06
C ALA A 279 10.72 -11.66 22.45
N GLY A 280 10.05 -10.57 22.86
CA GLY A 280 10.77 -9.30 22.96
C GLY A 280 11.95 -9.56 23.90
N THR A 281 13.17 -9.25 23.47
CA THR A 281 14.35 -9.52 24.30
C THR A 281 14.14 -8.78 25.63
N GLY A 282 14.17 -9.52 26.75
CA GLY A 282 13.97 -8.94 28.08
C GLY A 282 14.98 -7.82 28.38
N THR A 283 14.74 -7.06 29.44
CA THR A 283 15.68 -6.03 29.92
C THR A 283 17.09 -6.57 29.99
N GLY A 284 18.04 -5.88 29.38
CA GLY A 284 19.45 -6.22 29.50
C GLY A 284 19.95 -7.37 28.58
N GLN A 285 19.16 -7.86 27.63
CA GLN A 285 19.61 -8.88 26.68
C GLN A 285 20.48 -8.29 25.54
N PRO A 286 21.43 -9.06 24.96
CA PRO A 286 22.27 -8.59 23.87
C PRO A 286 21.47 -8.26 22.59
N LEU A 287 21.57 -7.02 22.10
CA LEU A 287 21.10 -6.59 20.78
C LEU A 287 21.90 -7.27 19.66
N ASP A 288 23.19 -7.52 19.91
CA ASP A 288 24.13 -8.11 18.94
C ASP A 288 23.77 -9.57 18.59
N GLU A 289 22.88 -10.19 19.37
CA GLU A 289 22.33 -11.53 19.14
C GLU A 289 20.97 -11.53 18.39
N ALA A 290 20.42 -10.36 18.07
CA ALA A 290 19.34 -10.21 17.10
C ALA A 290 19.96 -9.92 15.73
N PRO A 291 20.45 -10.94 15.00
CA PRO A 291 21.10 -10.72 13.72
C PRO A 291 20.13 -9.95 12.82
N ASP A 292 20.65 -8.90 12.17
CA ASP A 292 20.08 -8.49 10.90
C ASP A 292 20.13 -9.74 10.02
N ARG A 293 18.97 -10.37 9.78
CA ARG A 293 18.90 -11.70 9.16
C ARG A 293 19.39 -11.67 7.70
N HIS A 294 19.49 -10.47 7.14
CA HIS A 294 19.99 -10.23 5.80
C HIS A 294 21.00 -9.07 5.83
N PRO A 295 22.22 -9.32 6.37
CA PRO A 295 23.28 -8.31 6.35
C PRO A 295 23.81 -8.07 4.93
N HIS A 296 23.31 -8.82 3.95
CA HIS A 296 23.71 -8.82 2.55
C HIS A 296 22.48 -8.68 1.64
N ARG A 297 22.72 -8.35 0.36
CA ARG A 297 21.74 -8.08 -0.69
C ARG A 297 20.47 -8.94 -0.59
N LEU A 298 19.33 -8.28 -0.36
CA LEU A 298 17.99 -8.87 -0.34
C LEU A 298 17.05 -7.92 -1.09
N THR A 299 16.79 -8.24 -2.36
CA THR A 299 15.98 -7.42 -3.25
C THR A 299 14.57 -7.97 -3.46
N SER A 300 14.29 -9.19 -2.99
CA SER A 300 12.97 -9.82 -3.06
C SER A 300 12.65 -10.51 -1.74
N LEU A 301 11.47 -10.25 -1.17
CA LEU A 301 11.05 -10.77 0.12
C LEU A 301 9.60 -11.25 0.06
N ASN A 302 9.31 -12.42 0.63
CA ASN A 302 7.95 -12.91 0.85
C ASN A 302 7.64 -12.80 2.35
N ILE A 303 6.57 -12.07 2.69
CA ILE A 303 6.13 -11.86 4.06
C ILE A 303 4.63 -12.10 4.20
N THR A 304 4.24 -12.64 5.35
CA THR A 304 2.84 -12.72 5.76
C THR A 304 2.59 -11.78 6.94
N LEU A 305 1.66 -10.85 6.80
CA LEU A 305 1.09 -10.06 7.90
C LEU A 305 0.14 -10.95 8.68
N THR A 306 0.48 -11.27 9.93
CA THR A 306 -0.27 -12.21 10.75
C THR A 306 -0.49 -11.62 12.14
N PRO A 307 -1.62 -11.92 12.80
CA PRO A 307 -1.76 -11.57 14.20
C PRO A 307 -0.80 -12.41 15.04
N ALA A 308 -0.13 -11.78 16.00
CA ALA A 308 0.72 -12.47 16.96
C ALA A 308 0.48 -11.95 18.38
N ARG A 309 0.48 -12.87 19.35
CA ARG A 309 0.48 -12.53 20.77
C ARG A 309 1.89 -12.15 21.19
N ILE A 310 2.02 -10.96 21.75
CA ILE A 310 3.27 -10.40 22.25
C ILE A 310 3.26 -10.49 23.76
N LEU A 311 4.29 -11.15 24.31
CA LEU A 311 4.52 -11.27 25.74
C LEU A 311 5.81 -10.53 26.09
N GLY A 312 5.74 -9.59 27.04
CA GLY A 312 6.88 -8.77 27.44
C GLY A 312 7.05 -8.69 28.94
N ALA A 313 8.24 -9.02 29.43
CA ALA A 313 8.69 -8.72 30.78
C ALA A 313 9.42 -7.37 30.77
N VAL A 314 8.80 -6.32 31.31
CA VAL A 314 9.42 -4.97 31.37
C VAL A 314 10.36 -4.86 32.58
N ASN A 315 10.26 -5.76 33.57
CA ASN A 315 11.25 -5.94 34.65
C ASN A 315 11.20 -7.37 35.18
N HIS A 316 12.34 -8.04 35.34
CA HIS A 316 12.39 -9.35 36.02
C HIS A 316 11.98 -9.15 37.49
N PRO A 317 10.92 -9.80 38.04
CA PRO A 317 10.20 -10.97 37.56
C PRO A 317 8.73 -10.72 37.11
N GLN A 318 8.32 -9.48 36.82
CA GLN A 318 6.93 -9.13 36.49
C GLN A 318 6.71 -9.05 34.97
N LEU A 319 5.84 -9.94 34.45
CA LEU A 319 5.26 -9.82 33.11
C LEU A 319 4.42 -8.54 33.07
N MET A 320 4.69 -7.65 32.12
CA MET A 320 4.06 -6.32 32.05
C MET A 320 3.28 -6.11 30.76
N ALA A 321 3.47 -6.96 29.74
CA ALA A 321 2.77 -6.88 28.47
C ALA A 321 2.27 -8.25 28.01
N ASP A 322 0.98 -8.33 27.68
CA ASP A 322 0.30 -9.46 27.05
C ASP A 322 -0.81 -8.93 26.13
N PHE A 323 -0.53 -8.81 24.84
CA PHE A 323 -1.45 -8.20 23.88
C PHE A 323 -1.24 -8.79 22.49
N TYR A 324 -2.20 -8.63 21.58
CA TYR A 324 -2.04 -9.03 20.17
C TYR A 324 -1.64 -7.82 19.33
N ALA A 325 -0.79 -8.04 18.33
CA ALA A 325 -0.51 -7.05 17.31
C ALA A 325 -0.26 -7.72 15.95
N PRO A 326 -0.48 -6.99 14.85
CA PRO A 326 -0.12 -7.45 13.52
C PRO A 326 1.40 -7.38 13.34
N VAL A 327 2.02 -8.46 12.87
CA VAL A 327 3.46 -8.56 12.68
C VAL A 327 3.79 -9.22 11.35
N TYR A 328 5.01 -9.01 10.86
CA TYR A 328 5.51 -9.74 9.70
C TYR A 328 6.14 -11.07 10.10
N ARG A 329 5.66 -12.15 9.46
CA ARG A 329 6.33 -13.44 9.35
C ARG A 329 7.12 -13.46 8.06
N ASP A 330 8.42 -13.73 8.13
CA ASP A 330 9.22 -14.08 6.96
C ASP A 330 8.82 -15.47 6.48
N ASP A 331 8.31 -15.59 5.26
CA ASP A 331 7.82 -16.87 4.73
C ASP A 331 8.95 -17.84 4.36
N ALA A 332 10.17 -17.34 4.10
CA ALA A 332 11.32 -18.18 3.79
C ALA A 332 11.88 -18.86 5.04
N THR A 333 11.87 -18.16 6.18
CA THR A 333 12.42 -18.68 7.45
C THR A 333 11.34 -19.11 8.45
N GLY A 334 10.08 -18.80 8.18
CA GLY A 334 8.94 -18.99 9.10
C GLY A 334 8.97 -18.09 10.33
N ALA A 335 9.89 -17.13 10.39
CA ALA A 335 10.20 -16.45 11.62
C ALA A 335 9.38 -15.17 11.77
N VAL A 336 8.80 -15.01 12.95
CA VAL A 336 7.99 -13.86 13.33
C VAL A 336 8.85 -12.88 14.13
N SER A 337 8.75 -11.59 13.82
CA SER A 337 9.51 -10.54 14.50
C SER A 337 8.68 -9.27 14.58
N LEU A 338 8.88 -8.49 15.66
CA LEU A 338 8.25 -7.18 15.81
C LEU A 338 8.73 -6.20 14.74
N ARG A 339 9.90 -6.43 14.14
CA ARG A 339 10.34 -5.72 12.93
C ARG A 339 10.54 -6.70 11.78
N GLY A 340 10.20 -6.29 10.57
CA GLY A 340 10.47 -7.09 9.38
C GLY A 340 11.97 -7.16 9.02
N PRO A 341 12.34 -8.08 8.11
CA PRO A 341 13.70 -8.19 7.57
C PRO A 341 14.23 -6.88 6.96
N THR A 342 15.53 -6.60 7.09
CA THR A 342 16.13 -5.46 6.39
C THR A 342 16.46 -5.84 4.95
N MET A 343 15.90 -5.09 4.00
CA MET A 343 16.16 -5.27 2.57
C MET A 343 17.32 -4.36 2.15
N ARG A 344 18.09 -4.82 1.16
CA ARG A 344 19.23 -4.07 0.61
C ARG A 344 19.19 -4.13 -0.91
N VAL A 345 19.17 -2.97 -1.54
CA VAL A 345 19.03 -2.80 -3.00
C VAL A 345 20.02 -1.76 -3.51
N ARG A 346 20.39 -1.83 -4.79
CA ARG A 346 21.16 -0.81 -5.50
C ARG A 346 20.32 -0.11 -6.57
N GLN A 347 20.79 1.05 -6.99
CA GLN A 347 20.26 1.76 -8.15
C GLN A 347 20.21 0.83 -9.38
N GLY A 348 19.11 0.86 -10.14
CA GLY A 348 18.85 0.01 -11.29
C GLY A 348 18.36 -1.41 -10.98
N GLU A 349 18.33 -1.83 -9.72
CA GLU A 349 17.75 -3.10 -9.31
C GLU A 349 16.24 -2.99 -9.07
N VAL A 350 15.52 -4.12 -9.08
CA VAL A 350 14.10 -4.18 -8.73
C VAL A 350 13.98 -4.61 -7.28
N LEU A 351 13.26 -3.82 -6.47
CA LEU A 351 12.87 -4.19 -5.11
C LEU A 351 11.49 -4.85 -5.16
N THR A 352 11.34 -6.05 -4.63
CA THR A 352 10.07 -6.80 -4.61
C THR A 352 9.69 -7.20 -3.19
N ILE A 353 8.50 -6.80 -2.73
CA ILE A 353 7.90 -7.24 -1.46
C ILE A 353 6.61 -7.98 -1.81
N ASN A 354 6.56 -9.29 -1.59
CA ASN A 354 5.36 -10.10 -1.75
C ASN A 354 4.69 -10.22 -0.37
N LEU A 355 3.54 -9.56 -0.21
CA LEU A 355 2.79 -9.47 1.03
C LEU A 355 1.54 -10.33 0.98
N ARG A 356 1.39 -11.23 1.96
CA ARG A 356 0.15 -11.94 2.25
C ARG A 356 -0.52 -11.35 3.47
N ASN A 357 -1.82 -11.08 3.41
CA ASN A 357 -2.60 -10.65 4.57
C ASN A 357 -3.33 -11.84 5.22
N ASN A 358 -2.99 -12.13 6.48
CA ASN A 358 -3.60 -13.17 7.30
C ASN A 358 -4.35 -12.60 8.52
N LEU A 359 -4.60 -11.28 8.56
CA LEU A 359 -5.50 -10.66 9.53
C LEU A 359 -6.95 -11.09 9.25
N THR A 360 -7.82 -11.03 10.26
CA THR A 360 -9.23 -11.44 10.17
C THR A 360 -10.15 -10.25 10.43
N LYS A 361 -11.05 -9.92 9.52
CA LYS A 361 -12.00 -8.81 9.69
C LYS A 361 -12.88 -9.03 10.93
N PRO A 362 -13.07 -8.01 11.79
CA PRO A 362 -14.00 -8.10 12.91
C PRO A 362 -15.44 -8.37 12.43
N GLU A 363 -16.19 -9.15 13.20
CA GLU A 363 -17.60 -9.44 12.91
C GLU A 363 -18.45 -8.17 13.03
N GLY A 364 -19.31 -7.88 12.06
CA GLY A 364 -20.18 -6.70 12.08
C GLY A 364 -19.50 -5.36 11.75
N ALA A 365 -18.22 -5.37 11.36
CA ALA A 365 -17.50 -4.17 10.95
C ALA A 365 -18.08 -3.57 9.64
N SER A 366 -19.04 -2.66 9.76
CA SER A 366 -19.46 -1.78 8.67
C SER A 366 -18.83 -0.39 8.87
N HIS A 367 -17.66 -0.17 8.29
CA HIS A 367 -17.05 1.16 8.34
C HIS A 367 -17.37 1.90 7.04
N ALA A 368 -18.41 2.74 7.07
CA ALA A 368 -18.88 3.50 5.92
C ALA A 368 -18.13 4.85 5.71
N GLY A 369 -17.10 5.14 6.53
CA GLY A 369 -16.38 6.41 6.51
C GLY A 369 -14.97 6.28 5.94
N LEU A 370 -14.58 7.19 5.05
CA LEU A 370 -13.21 7.28 4.53
C LEU A 370 -12.22 7.64 5.65
N ASN A 371 -12.57 8.57 6.54
CA ASN A 371 -11.68 9.07 7.58
C ASN A 371 -12.07 8.52 8.96
N GLY A 372 -11.09 8.03 9.69
CA GLY A 372 -11.24 7.40 11.01
C GLY A 372 -10.55 6.04 11.07
N PHE A 373 -10.54 5.44 12.25
CA PHE A 373 -10.05 4.06 12.42
C PHE A 373 -11.04 3.08 11.78
N THR A 374 -10.71 2.65 10.57
CA THR A 374 -11.56 1.81 9.73
C THR A 374 -10.69 0.77 9.03
N HIS A 375 -11.29 -0.32 8.55
CA HIS A 375 -10.55 -1.32 7.76
C HIS A 375 -9.29 -1.89 8.46
N VAL A 376 -9.34 -2.05 9.78
CA VAL A 376 -8.17 -2.37 10.64
C VAL A 376 -7.44 -3.67 10.27
N ALA A 377 -8.14 -4.60 9.60
CA ALA A 377 -7.60 -5.86 9.10
C ALA A 377 -7.19 -5.80 7.61
N ASP A 378 -7.51 -4.74 6.89
CA ASP A 378 -7.05 -4.50 5.52
C ASP A 378 -5.70 -3.78 5.56
N THR A 379 -4.85 -4.01 4.57
CA THR A 379 -3.48 -3.48 4.53
C THR A 379 -3.08 -3.11 3.11
N ASN A 380 -1.93 -2.47 2.98
CA ASN A 380 -1.23 -2.22 1.72
C ASN A 380 0.27 -2.02 2.04
N MET A 381 1.03 -1.38 1.15
CA MET A 381 2.44 -1.08 1.41
C MET A 381 2.83 0.29 0.86
N HIS A 382 3.61 1.03 1.65
CA HIS A 382 4.35 2.21 1.25
C HIS A 382 5.85 1.97 1.47
N VAL A 383 6.71 2.43 0.56
CA VAL A 383 8.16 2.43 0.72
C VAL A 383 8.65 3.86 0.99
N HIS A 384 8.50 4.27 2.24
CA HIS A 384 8.86 5.58 2.77
C HIS A 384 10.31 5.95 2.56
N GLY A 385 10.48 7.06 1.82
CA GLY A 385 11.76 7.70 1.55
C GLY A 385 12.44 7.27 0.27
N MET A 386 11.75 6.47 -0.54
CA MET A 386 12.19 6.19 -1.91
C MET A 386 11.74 7.31 -2.85
N HIS A 387 12.66 7.75 -3.72
CA HIS A 387 12.30 8.43 -4.95
C HIS A 387 11.83 7.39 -5.97
N SER A 388 10.53 7.15 -6.00
CA SER A 388 9.90 6.14 -6.86
C SER A 388 8.58 6.64 -7.42
N TYR A 389 8.19 6.10 -8.57
CA TYR A 389 6.91 6.41 -9.20
C TYR A 389 5.74 6.16 -8.22
N PRO A 390 4.81 7.13 -8.05
CA PRO A 390 3.65 6.94 -7.16
C PRO A 390 2.74 5.78 -7.56
N GLY A 391 2.79 5.32 -8.82
CA GLY A 391 1.96 4.20 -9.27
C GLY A 391 0.49 4.56 -9.51
N VAL A 392 0.14 5.85 -9.54
CA VAL A 392 -1.23 6.35 -9.72
C VAL A 392 -1.27 7.38 -10.84
N SER A 393 -1.72 7.00 -12.03
CA SER A 393 -1.74 7.91 -13.19
C SER A 393 -2.99 8.78 -13.29
N HIS A 394 -4.03 8.53 -12.48
CA HIS A 394 -5.30 9.26 -12.44
C HIS A 394 -6.04 8.95 -11.13
N GLN A 395 -7.05 9.73 -10.77
CA GLN A 395 -7.83 9.56 -9.51
C GLN A 395 -9.13 8.74 -9.66
N TYR A 396 -9.46 8.33 -10.88
CA TYR A 396 -10.76 7.73 -11.23
C TYR A 396 -10.69 6.18 -11.29
N ALA A 397 -11.84 5.52 -11.51
CA ALA A 397 -12.10 4.12 -11.17
C ALA A 397 -10.98 3.10 -11.49
N GLY A 398 -10.70 2.21 -10.53
CA GLY A 398 -9.78 1.06 -10.67
C GLY A 398 -8.51 1.16 -9.84
N VAL A 399 -8.10 2.37 -9.44
CA VAL A 399 -6.83 2.63 -8.72
C VAL A 399 -6.76 2.00 -7.31
N LEU A 400 -7.92 1.81 -6.67
CA LEU A 400 -8.04 1.17 -5.36
C LEU A 400 -8.08 -0.36 -5.44
N ASP A 401 -8.27 -0.92 -6.64
CA ASP A 401 -8.34 -2.37 -6.85
C ASP A 401 -6.93 -2.92 -7.04
N VAL A 402 -6.57 -3.89 -6.21
CA VAL A 402 -5.30 -4.60 -6.28
C VAL A 402 -5.10 -5.32 -7.62
N ALA A 403 -6.17 -5.69 -8.31
CA ALA A 403 -6.11 -6.25 -9.65
C ALA A 403 -5.56 -5.27 -10.71
N ASN A 404 -5.62 -3.96 -10.43
CA ASN A 404 -5.08 -2.90 -11.28
C ASN A 404 -3.78 -2.28 -10.74
N TYR A 405 -3.15 -2.91 -9.74
CA TYR A 405 -1.86 -2.46 -9.22
C TYR A 405 -0.81 -2.50 -10.34
N VAL A 406 -0.17 -1.36 -10.59
CA VAL A 406 0.79 -1.14 -11.69
C VAL A 406 2.24 -1.06 -11.21
N ASP A 407 2.59 -1.84 -10.17
CA ASP A 407 3.88 -1.77 -9.51
C ASP A 407 4.15 -0.38 -8.87
N ASN A 408 5.25 -0.24 -8.14
CA ASN A 408 5.76 0.96 -7.44
C ASN A 408 5.00 1.34 -6.15
N ASP A 409 5.14 2.58 -5.70
CA ASP A 409 4.74 3.05 -4.36
C ASP A 409 3.25 3.42 -4.25
N ASN A 410 2.39 2.64 -4.93
CA ASN A 410 0.96 2.89 -4.93
C ASN A 410 0.31 2.37 -3.64
N ILE A 411 -0.12 3.32 -2.80
CA ILE A 411 -0.76 3.08 -1.50
C ILE A 411 -2.29 2.95 -1.57
N PHE A 412 -2.91 2.92 -2.75
CA PHE A 412 -4.37 2.86 -2.86
C PHE A 412 -4.93 1.43 -2.97
N PRO A 413 -4.22 0.46 -3.59
CA PRO A 413 -4.64 -0.93 -3.60
C PRO A 413 -4.80 -1.54 -2.22
N VAL A 414 -5.97 -2.11 -2.00
CA VAL A 414 -6.31 -2.78 -0.74
C VAL A 414 -5.97 -4.25 -0.83
N VAL A 415 -5.12 -4.74 0.08
CA VAL A 415 -4.94 -6.17 0.34
C VAL A 415 -5.85 -6.56 1.50
N PRO A 416 -7.03 -7.15 1.24
CA PRO A 416 -8.04 -7.35 2.26
C PRO A 416 -7.61 -8.37 3.31
N GLY A 417 -8.14 -8.24 4.52
CA GLY A 417 -8.09 -9.31 5.53
C GLY A 417 -9.08 -10.45 5.23
N LYS A 418 -8.89 -11.58 5.91
CA LYS A 418 -9.81 -12.74 5.88
C LYS A 418 -11.18 -12.37 6.44
N THR A 419 -12.26 -12.86 5.87
CA THR A 419 -13.63 -12.64 6.36
C THR A 419 -13.97 -13.49 7.59
N SER A 420 -13.19 -14.53 7.87
CA SER A 420 -13.30 -15.33 9.09
C SER A 420 -11.95 -15.95 9.45
N ALA A 421 -11.73 -16.27 10.72
CA ALA A 421 -10.47 -16.84 11.20
C ALA A 421 -10.14 -18.18 10.50
N ASN A 422 -11.18 -18.94 10.12
CA ASN A 422 -11.11 -20.25 9.48
C ASN A 422 -10.93 -20.18 7.95
N GLN A 423 -10.96 -18.99 7.34
CA GLN A 423 -10.64 -18.85 5.92
C GLN A 423 -9.17 -19.23 5.68
N ALA A 424 -8.91 -19.89 4.55
CA ALA A 424 -7.54 -20.15 4.11
C ALA A 424 -6.74 -18.84 3.96
N GLU A 425 -5.42 -18.94 4.09
CA GLU A 425 -4.51 -17.84 3.82
C GLU A 425 -4.76 -17.24 2.42
N LEU A 426 -4.74 -15.91 2.32
CA LEU A 426 -4.95 -15.19 1.07
C LEU A 426 -3.74 -15.29 0.13
N ALA A 427 -3.95 -14.96 -1.14
CA ALA A 427 -2.87 -14.90 -2.12
C ALA A 427 -1.82 -13.84 -1.75
N LEU A 428 -0.59 -14.02 -2.26
CA LEU A 428 0.45 -13.00 -2.16
C LEU A 428 0.11 -11.85 -3.11
N GLN A 429 0.16 -10.61 -2.58
CA GLN A 429 0.23 -9.41 -3.38
C GLN A 429 1.68 -9.00 -3.58
N SER A 430 2.12 -8.89 -4.84
CA SER A 430 3.47 -8.40 -5.16
C SER A 430 3.49 -6.88 -5.23
N TYR A 431 4.36 -6.25 -4.46
CA TYR A 431 4.75 -4.84 -4.58
C TYR A 431 6.15 -4.77 -5.19
N LYS A 432 6.31 -4.03 -6.30
CA LYS A 432 7.62 -3.95 -6.99
C LYS A 432 8.02 -2.51 -7.25
N ILE A 433 9.11 -2.03 -6.66
CA ILE A 433 9.71 -0.76 -7.08
C ILE A 433 10.60 -1.06 -8.29
N ASN A 434 10.14 -0.65 -9.48
CA ASN A 434 10.60 -1.22 -10.75
C ASN A 434 11.11 -0.16 -11.75
N PRO A 435 12.41 -0.15 -12.06
CA PRO A 435 13.52 -0.39 -11.14
C PRO A 435 13.71 0.80 -10.18
N VAL A 436 14.51 0.63 -9.12
CA VAL A 436 15.03 1.76 -8.34
C VAL A 436 15.77 2.69 -9.29
N CYS A 437 15.42 3.98 -9.29
CA CYS A 437 15.99 4.96 -10.20
C CYS A 437 17.53 4.94 -10.17
N LYS A 438 18.17 5.11 -11.34
CA LYS A 438 19.63 5.14 -11.45
C LYS A 438 20.22 6.34 -10.70
N GLU A 439 19.49 7.44 -10.70
CA GLU A 439 19.77 8.68 -10.00
C GLU A 439 19.23 8.67 -8.55
N HIS A 440 18.76 7.53 -8.02
CA HIS A 440 18.34 7.48 -6.61
C HIS A 440 19.54 7.62 -5.67
N MET A 441 19.52 8.61 -4.80
CA MET A 441 20.54 8.83 -3.80
C MET A 441 20.62 7.67 -2.78
N PRO A 442 21.80 7.22 -2.35
CA PRO A 442 21.90 6.17 -1.36
C PRO A 442 21.46 6.65 0.02
N GLY A 443 20.92 5.74 0.81
CA GLY A 443 20.35 6.08 2.11
C GLY A 443 19.51 4.98 2.72
N MET A 444 18.82 5.30 3.82
CA MET A 444 17.90 4.41 4.50
C MET A 444 16.44 4.86 4.34
N ALA A 445 15.70 4.10 3.56
CA ALA A 445 14.25 4.07 3.49
C ALA A 445 13.69 2.99 4.43
N TRP A 446 12.38 2.89 4.51
CA TRP A 446 11.66 1.84 5.24
C TRP A 446 10.33 1.57 4.55
N ALA A 447 9.74 0.39 4.79
CA ALA A 447 8.46 0.03 4.22
C ALA A 447 7.47 -0.34 5.32
N HIS A 448 6.23 0.13 5.18
CA HIS A 448 5.18 -0.08 6.17
C HIS A 448 3.78 -0.01 5.54
N PRO A 449 2.75 -0.54 6.22
CA PRO A 449 1.36 -0.36 5.85
C PRO A 449 0.97 1.11 5.83
N HIS A 450 0.16 1.45 4.86
CA HIS A 450 -0.34 2.80 4.57
C HIS A 450 -1.82 2.73 4.16
N GLN A 451 -2.54 1.73 4.66
CA GLN A 451 -3.97 1.58 4.39
C GLN A 451 -4.69 2.58 5.28
N HIS A 452 -5.25 3.61 4.66
CA HIS A 452 -5.95 4.68 5.35
C HIS A 452 -7.02 4.10 6.29
N GLY A 453 -6.91 4.42 7.58
CA GLY A 453 -7.75 3.92 8.66
C GLY A 453 -7.13 2.80 9.50
N SER A 454 -6.07 2.14 9.02
CA SER A 454 -5.38 1.05 9.74
C SER A 454 -3.90 1.30 9.99
N THR A 455 -3.35 2.44 9.56
CA THR A 455 -1.91 2.74 9.67
C THR A 455 -1.45 2.80 11.13
N THR A 456 -2.24 3.44 12.00
CA THR A 456 -1.92 3.61 13.42
C THR A 456 -1.70 2.29 14.14
N VAL A 457 -2.46 1.25 13.77
CA VAL A 457 -2.44 -0.06 14.45
C VAL A 457 -1.47 -1.04 13.82
N GLN A 458 -1.17 -0.91 12.52
CA GLN A 458 -0.29 -1.85 11.82
C GLN A 458 1.18 -1.43 11.82
N VAL A 459 1.49 -0.16 11.53
CA VAL A 459 2.86 0.32 11.35
C VAL A 459 3.79 0.04 12.54
N PRO A 460 3.38 0.19 13.82
CA PRO A 460 4.29 0.00 14.95
C PRO A 460 5.00 -1.36 14.99
N THR A 461 4.38 -2.41 14.44
CA THR A 461 4.86 -3.81 14.54
C THR A 461 4.91 -4.54 13.21
N ALA A 462 4.38 -3.95 12.14
CA ALA A 462 4.43 -4.50 10.79
C ALA A 462 5.18 -3.55 9.86
N SER A 463 6.48 -3.36 10.07
CA SER A 463 7.29 -2.45 9.27
C SER A 463 8.73 -2.97 9.15
N LEU A 464 9.41 -2.63 8.06
CA LEU A 464 10.73 -3.15 7.70
C LEU A 464 11.65 -2.08 7.13
N LEU A 465 12.96 -2.30 7.11
CA LEU A 465 13.92 -1.33 6.57
C LEU A 465 14.31 -1.65 5.13
N VAL A 466 14.59 -0.60 4.35
CA VAL A 466 15.10 -0.70 2.99
C VAL A 466 16.35 0.18 2.87
N ILE A 467 17.51 -0.43 2.68
CA ILE A 467 18.78 0.28 2.51
C ILE A 467 19.11 0.35 1.01
N ILE A 468 19.26 1.56 0.51
CA ILE A 468 19.73 1.85 -0.85
C ILE A 468 21.24 2.02 -0.78
N GLU A 469 21.97 1.04 -1.29
CA GLU A 469 23.42 1.00 -1.27
C GLU A 469 24.00 1.89 -2.36
N GLY A 470 24.93 2.79 -2.00
CA GLY A 470 25.58 3.71 -2.94
C GLY A 470 26.89 3.18 -3.52
N GLY A 471 27.33 3.82 -4.60
CA GLY A 471 28.70 3.73 -5.12
C GLY A 471 29.51 5.01 -4.87
N PRO A 472 30.80 5.00 -5.25
CA PRO A 472 31.72 6.14 -5.04
C PRO A 472 31.34 7.41 -5.81
N GLU A 473 30.49 7.31 -6.84
CA GLU A 473 29.95 8.45 -7.59
C GLU A 473 29.18 9.46 -6.72
N TRP A 474 28.59 9.01 -5.61
CA TRP A 474 27.87 9.87 -4.67
C TRP A 474 28.80 10.60 -3.69
N LEU A 475 30.01 10.08 -3.50
CA LEU A 475 31.03 10.60 -2.58
C LEU A 475 32.38 10.74 -3.30
N PRO A 476 32.47 11.59 -4.33
CA PRO A 476 33.66 11.69 -5.17
C PRO A 476 34.83 12.36 -4.44
N ASP A 477 36.05 11.87 -4.69
CA ASP A 477 37.27 12.42 -4.07
C ASP A 477 37.50 13.90 -4.45
N ALA A 478 37.09 14.30 -5.65
CA ALA A 478 37.13 15.68 -6.10
C ALA A 478 36.34 16.65 -5.20
N ASN A 479 35.35 16.14 -4.46
CA ASN A 479 34.54 16.91 -3.51
C ASN A 479 35.02 16.73 -2.06
N GLY A 480 36.25 16.24 -1.84
CA GLY A 480 36.81 16.03 -0.50
C GLY A 480 36.30 14.79 0.25
N CYS A 481 35.67 13.85 -0.47
CA CYS A 481 34.95 12.74 0.17
C CYS A 481 35.77 11.47 0.45
N GLY A 482 37.06 11.43 0.08
CA GLY A 482 37.90 10.24 0.26
C GLY A 482 37.97 9.73 1.70
N ASP A 483 38.35 10.60 2.64
CA ASP A 483 38.51 10.25 4.06
C ASP A 483 37.19 9.71 4.69
N ILE A 484 36.05 10.36 4.40
CA ILE A 484 34.77 9.97 4.97
C ILE A 484 34.21 8.70 4.32
N ARG A 485 34.44 8.50 3.01
CA ARG A 485 34.06 7.28 2.29
C ARG A 485 34.80 6.07 2.84
N GLU A 486 36.12 6.15 3.01
CA GLU A 486 36.91 5.08 3.63
C GLU A 486 36.41 4.74 5.04
N LEU A 487 36.06 5.77 5.84
CA LEU A 487 35.52 5.56 7.17
C LEU A 487 34.14 4.90 7.16
N LEU A 488 33.24 5.31 6.26
CA LEU A 488 31.91 4.72 6.11
C LEU A 488 31.96 3.25 5.66
N ASP A 489 32.92 2.90 4.79
CA ASP A 489 33.13 1.55 4.31
C ASP A 489 33.75 0.64 5.39
N ALA A 490 34.62 1.19 6.24
CA ALA A 490 35.32 0.43 7.28
C ALA A 490 34.55 0.31 8.61
N ALA A 491 33.67 1.26 8.93
CA ALA A 491 32.96 1.30 10.21
C ALA A 491 31.91 0.19 10.31
N PRO A 492 31.92 -0.65 11.37
CA PRO A 492 30.90 -1.65 11.59
C PRO A 492 29.50 -1.02 11.67
N GLU A 493 28.56 -1.56 10.92
CA GLU A 493 27.19 -1.04 10.88
C GLU A 493 26.36 -1.50 12.09
N LYS A 494 25.50 -0.61 12.59
CA LYS A 494 24.45 -0.90 13.58
C LYS A 494 23.12 -0.32 13.10
N VAL A 495 22.13 -1.19 12.96
CA VAL A 495 20.74 -0.79 12.71
C VAL A 495 20.03 -0.60 14.04
N LEU A 496 19.48 0.59 14.25
CA LEU A 496 18.72 0.98 15.44
C LEU A 496 17.29 1.35 15.03
N TYR A 497 16.40 0.36 15.14
CA TYR A 497 14.99 0.43 14.76
C TYR A 497 14.12 0.71 15.99
N PHE A 498 13.53 1.89 16.08
CA PHE A 498 12.73 2.31 17.23
C PHE A 498 11.25 2.14 16.94
N GLN A 499 10.56 1.40 17.81
CA GLN A 499 9.13 1.08 17.68
C GLN A 499 8.42 1.53 18.92
N MET A 500 7.27 2.19 18.79
CA MET A 500 6.51 2.65 19.96
C MET A 500 5.25 1.82 20.10
N LEU A 501 5.09 1.19 21.26
CA LEU A 501 3.90 0.46 21.64
C LEU A 501 3.14 1.23 22.72
N PRO A 502 1.82 1.40 22.56
CA PRO A 502 0.99 2.01 23.60
C PRO A 502 0.76 0.99 24.74
N PHE A 503 1.36 1.21 25.92
CA PHE A 503 1.04 0.42 27.13
C PHE A 503 0.18 1.21 28.11
N ARG A 504 -0.78 0.53 28.75
CA ARG A 504 -1.54 1.05 29.89
C ARG A 504 -1.30 0.18 31.14
N PRO A 505 -0.92 0.73 32.30
CA PRO A 505 -0.88 -0.03 33.54
C PRO A 505 -2.26 -0.54 33.95
N PRO A 506 -2.34 -1.66 34.68
CA PRO A 506 -3.61 -2.25 35.10
C PRO A 506 -4.50 -1.48 36.07
N ALA A 507 -4.10 -0.36 36.66
CA ALA A 507 -4.69 0.05 37.95
C ALA A 507 -5.64 1.26 37.93
N ASP A 508 -5.96 1.85 36.76
CA ASP A 508 -6.76 3.06 36.71
C ASP A 508 -8.18 2.77 36.20
N ALA A 509 -9.16 2.81 37.10
CA ALA A 509 -10.58 2.71 36.75
C ALA A 509 -10.96 3.75 35.68
N THR A 510 -11.62 3.32 34.62
CA THR A 510 -11.96 4.17 33.48
C THR A 510 -13.47 4.39 33.34
N PRO A 511 -13.92 5.51 32.72
CA PRO A 511 -15.31 5.66 32.25
C PRO A 511 -15.68 4.60 31.16
N ALA A 512 -16.78 4.73 30.39
CA ALA A 512 -17.10 3.82 29.26
C ALA A 512 -16.50 4.23 27.88
N ALA A 513 -15.87 3.30 27.13
CA ALA A 513 -15.06 3.57 25.93
C ALA A 513 -15.79 4.36 24.85
N PRO A 514 -15.13 5.29 24.13
CA PRO A 514 -15.66 5.70 22.84
C PRO A 514 -15.63 4.48 21.90
N GLN A 515 -16.67 4.34 21.09
CA GLN A 515 -16.92 3.16 20.25
C GLN A 515 -15.69 2.73 19.45
N TRP A 516 -14.96 3.67 18.81
CA TRP A 516 -13.77 3.34 18.01
C TRP A 516 -12.68 2.61 18.79
N ALA A 517 -12.57 2.80 20.11
CA ALA A 517 -11.57 2.12 20.94
C ALA A 517 -11.99 0.67 21.26
N GLN A 518 -13.30 0.43 21.43
CA GLN A 518 -13.87 -0.91 21.50
C GLN A 518 -13.72 -1.64 20.16
N ASP A 519 -13.85 -0.92 19.04
CA ASP A 519 -13.74 -1.48 17.68
C ASP A 519 -12.30 -1.91 17.33
N LEU A 520 -11.28 -1.37 18.02
CA LEU A 520 -9.86 -1.71 17.81
C LEU A 520 -9.36 -2.92 18.60
N ASP A 521 -10.04 -3.33 19.68
CA ASP A 521 -9.62 -4.50 20.47
C ASP A 521 -10.27 -5.77 19.93
N ASP A 522 -9.53 -6.49 19.07
CA ASP A 522 -10.01 -7.68 18.38
C ASP A 522 -8.97 -8.82 18.36
N ALA A 523 -9.18 -9.83 17.50
CA ALA A 523 -8.27 -10.95 17.35
C ALA A 523 -6.91 -10.58 16.69
N ASN A 524 -6.82 -9.41 16.06
CA ASN A 524 -5.65 -8.95 15.32
C ASN A 524 -4.77 -8.00 16.12
N TYR A 525 -5.40 -7.10 16.86
CA TYR A 525 -4.73 -6.02 17.59
C TYR A 525 -5.41 -5.76 18.92
N GLN A 526 -4.63 -5.40 19.93
CA GLN A 526 -5.13 -4.95 21.21
C GLN A 526 -4.44 -3.66 21.63
N THR A 527 -5.26 -2.68 22.02
CA THR A 527 -4.79 -1.38 22.53
C THR A 527 -4.31 -1.44 23.99
N ALA A 528 -4.67 -2.49 24.72
CA ALA A 528 -4.35 -2.68 26.13
C ALA A 528 -3.88 -4.11 26.41
N SER A 529 -3.07 -4.26 27.46
CA SER A 529 -2.61 -5.56 27.94
C SER A 529 -3.77 -6.33 28.56
N ARG A 530 -3.82 -7.65 28.36
CA ARG A 530 -4.74 -8.57 29.05
C ARG A 530 -4.49 -8.64 30.55
N LEU A 531 -3.34 -8.16 31.00
CA LEU A 531 -2.98 -8.04 32.42
C LEU A 531 -3.59 -6.79 33.07
N SER A 532 -4.28 -5.92 32.31
CA SER A 532 -4.96 -4.74 32.86
C SER A 532 -6.17 -5.11 33.74
N ASP A 533 -6.54 -4.27 34.72
CA ASP A 533 -7.69 -4.48 35.62
C ASP A 533 -8.64 -3.23 35.64
N PRO A 534 -9.85 -3.30 35.07
CA PRO A 534 -10.44 -4.46 34.42
C PRO A 534 -9.64 -4.91 33.20
N PRO A 535 -9.73 -6.19 32.80
CA PRO A 535 -9.20 -6.64 31.51
C PRO A 535 -9.93 -5.88 30.40
N ASN A 536 -9.19 -4.97 29.78
CA ASN A 536 -9.62 -4.05 28.72
C ASN A 536 -10.64 -2.96 29.11
N PRO A 537 -10.20 -1.85 29.74
CA PRO A 537 -11.04 -0.72 30.08
C PRO A 537 -10.67 0.49 29.21
N LEU A 538 -11.47 0.82 28.20
CA LEU A 538 -11.32 2.08 27.44
C LEU A 538 -12.44 3.03 27.90
N PRO A 539 -12.15 4.32 28.17
CA PRO A 539 -12.34 5.43 27.23
C PRO A 539 -11.35 6.57 27.26
N GLU A 540 -11.52 7.36 26.20
CA GLU A 540 -11.13 8.74 25.98
C GLU A 540 -9.62 8.94 25.79
N PRO A 541 -9.20 9.11 24.53
CA PRO A 541 -7.93 9.74 24.18
C PRO A 541 -8.13 11.24 24.02
N LYS A 542 -8.63 11.94 25.03
CA LYS A 542 -8.25 13.36 25.12
C LYS A 542 -6.75 13.40 25.44
N GLY A 543 -5.93 13.30 24.41
CA GLY A 543 -4.48 13.14 24.48
C GLY A 543 -4.01 11.74 24.10
N SER A 544 -2.73 11.67 23.70
CA SER A 544 -1.88 10.47 23.51
C SER A 544 -2.55 9.12 23.81
N ALA A 545 -2.59 8.21 22.84
CA ALA A 545 -2.91 6.80 23.04
C ALA A 545 -1.99 6.15 24.12
N THR A 546 -2.34 6.33 25.40
CA THR A 546 -1.59 6.08 26.64
C THR A 546 -0.67 7.21 27.13
N ASP A 547 -0.71 7.42 28.43
CA ASP A 547 0.19 8.22 29.26
C ASP A 547 1.54 7.50 29.52
N ARG A 548 1.76 6.32 28.92
CA ARG A 548 3.01 5.54 28.98
C ARG A 548 3.33 4.85 27.64
N ASP A 549 3.54 5.64 26.60
CA ASP A 549 4.14 5.16 25.35
C ASP A 549 5.53 4.58 25.64
N THR A 550 5.79 3.35 25.20
CA THR A 550 7.08 2.68 25.41
C THR A 550 7.75 2.39 24.08
N VAL A 551 9.04 2.69 24.01
CA VAL A 551 9.87 2.49 22.83
C VAL A 551 10.70 1.22 22.99
N LEU A 552 10.61 0.34 21.99
CA LEU A 552 11.48 -0.80 21.79
C LEU A 552 12.60 -0.45 20.82
N LEU A 553 13.77 -1.04 21.02
CA LEU A 553 14.91 -0.97 20.11
C LEU A 553 15.13 -2.34 19.49
N ASN A 554 14.93 -2.46 18.17
CA ASN A 554 14.93 -3.71 17.41
C ASN A 554 14.01 -4.79 18.02
N GLY A 555 12.84 -4.41 18.53
CA GLY A 555 11.91 -5.31 19.22
C GLY A 555 12.29 -5.66 20.66
N GLY A 556 13.43 -5.20 21.15
CA GLY A 556 13.89 -5.38 22.53
C GLY A 556 13.54 -4.20 23.43
N PHE A 557 13.19 -4.47 24.69
CA PHE A 557 13.03 -3.41 25.69
C PHE A 557 14.37 -3.17 26.40
N GLN A 558 14.96 -1.99 26.19
CA GLN A 558 16.25 -1.58 26.77
C GLN A 558 17.37 -2.64 26.59
N PRO A 559 17.65 -3.08 25.35
CA PRO A 559 18.69 -4.08 25.09
C PRO A 559 20.09 -3.53 25.36
N ARG A 560 21.08 -4.42 25.40
CA ARG A 560 22.51 -4.10 25.56
C ARG A 560 23.27 -4.32 24.27
N PHE A 561 24.19 -3.45 23.89
CA PHE A 561 25.04 -3.67 22.73
C PHE A 561 26.46 -3.16 22.95
N THR A 562 27.39 -3.69 22.16
CA THR A 562 28.82 -3.42 22.38
C THR A 562 29.37 -2.35 21.44
N MET A 563 30.27 -1.53 21.97
CA MET A 563 31.12 -0.62 21.20
C MET A 563 32.58 -0.79 21.59
N LYS A 564 33.47 -0.79 20.60
CA LYS A 564 34.92 -0.78 20.86
C LYS A 564 35.36 0.64 21.20
N SER A 565 36.09 0.79 22.30
CA SER A 565 36.58 2.10 22.75
C SER A 565 37.45 2.77 21.69
N GLY A 566 37.09 3.99 21.29
CA GLY A 566 37.84 4.79 20.33
C GLY A 566 37.62 4.44 18.85
N GLU A 567 36.74 3.48 18.53
CA GLU A 567 36.41 3.11 17.15
C GLU A 567 35.01 3.63 16.75
N TYR A 568 34.85 4.02 15.49
CA TYR A 568 33.56 4.41 14.92
C TYR A 568 32.72 3.19 14.57
N GLN A 569 31.42 3.31 14.78
CA GLN A 569 30.38 2.49 14.17
C GLN A 569 29.49 3.36 13.28
N ARG A 570 28.97 2.78 12.19
CA ARG A 570 27.97 3.43 11.34
C ARG A 570 26.57 3.06 11.84
N TRP A 571 25.92 3.99 12.52
CA TRP A 571 24.57 3.80 13.03
C TRP A 571 23.53 4.27 12.01
N ARG A 572 22.51 3.43 11.80
CA ARG A 572 21.33 3.73 10.98
C ARG A 572 20.10 3.72 11.88
N LEU A 573 19.55 4.89 12.16
CA LEU A 573 18.46 5.10 13.10
C LEU A 573 17.14 5.27 12.35
N ALA A 574 16.13 4.48 12.66
CA ALA A 574 14.79 4.62 12.09
C ALA A 574 13.76 4.76 13.21
N TRP A 575 13.08 5.91 13.25
CA TRP A 575 12.05 6.21 14.24
C TRP A 575 10.67 5.83 13.69
N ALA A 576 10.42 4.52 13.63
CA ALA A 576 9.21 3.89 13.12
C ALA A 576 8.09 3.86 14.17
N THR A 577 7.86 5.01 14.83
CA THR A 577 6.81 5.18 15.85
C THR A 577 5.55 5.74 15.21
N SER A 578 4.38 5.43 15.79
CA SER A 578 3.10 5.96 15.27
C SER A 578 2.86 7.44 15.63
N LYS A 579 3.56 7.98 16.62
CA LYS A 579 3.51 9.40 17.04
C LYS A 579 4.75 9.71 17.89
N ARG A 580 4.79 10.93 18.43
CA ARG A 580 5.84 11.47 19.33
C ARG A 580 7.19 11.65 18.65
N TRP A 581 8.03 12.43 19.31
CA TRP A 581 9.42 12.66 18.92
C TRP A 581 10.37 12.29 20.04
N ALA A 582 11.64 12.09 19.70
CA ALA A 582 12.70 11.90 20.67
C ALA A 582 13.90 12.79 20.34
N SER A 583 14.56 13.25 21.40
CA SER A 583 15.93 13.75 21.34
C SER A 583 16.83 12.72 22.02
N ILE A 584 17.61 12.02 21.22
CA ILE A 584 18.36 10.84 21.65
C ILE A 584 19.83 11.23 21.86
N GLY A 585 20.29 11.11 23.10
CA GLY A 585 21.67 11.32 23.51
C GLY A 585 22.31 10.05 24.07
N ILE A 586 23.63 10.09 24.28
CA ILE A 586 24.37 9.06 24.99
C ILE A 586 24.87 9.64 26.31
N VAL A 587 24.43 9.06 27.42
CA VAL A 587 24.74 9.53 28.77
C VAL A 587 25.44 8.46 29.60
N ASP A 588 26.15 8.87 30.65
CA ASP A 588 26.66 7.96 31.66
C ASP A 588 25.57 7.59 32.69
N LYS A 589 25.92 6.74 33.66
CA LYS A 589 24.99 6.31 34.72
C LYS A 589 24.49 7.45 35.61
N SER A 590 25.18 8.58 35.64
CA SER A 590 24.75 9.79 36.37
C SER A 590 23.85 10.70 35.54
N GLY A 591 23.58 10.34 34.27
CA GLY A 591 22.80 11.14 33.33
C GLY A 591 23.57 12.27 32.66
N GLN A 592 24.90 12.34 32.83
CA GLN A 592 25.74 13.34 32.17
C GLN A 592 26.15 12.85 30.77
N PRO A 593 26.44 13.75 29.81
CA PRO A 593 26.89 13.35 28.47
C PRO A 593 28.09 12.41 28.53
N ALA A 594 27.98 11.24 27.88
CA ALA A 594 29.06 10.30 27.78
C ALA A 594 30.19 10.86 26.87
N PRO A 595 31.43 10.39 27.01
CA PRO A 595 32.56 10.73 26.13
C PRO A 595 32.41 10.07 24.74
N CYS A 596 31.34 10.42 24.05
CA CYS A 596 30.99 9.95 22.72
C CYS A 596 30.94 11.11 21.72
N GLU A 597 31.33 10.83 20.49
CA GLU A 597 31.21 11.73 19.36
C GLU A 597 30.18 11.17 18.39
N MET A 598 29.22 12.03 18.02
CA MET A 598 28.13 11.72 17.09
C MET A 598 28.27 12.60 15.85
N LEU A 599 28.44 11.97 14.70
CA LEU A 599 28.71 12.61 13.41
C LEU A 599 27.62 12.25 12.41
N LEU A 600 26.72 13.17 12.12
CA LEU A 600 25.61 12.99 11.20
C LEU A 600 26.07 13.04 9.73
N VAL A 601 25.57 12.10 8.94
CA VAL A 601 25.93 11.88 7.53
C VAL A 601 24.73 12.08 6.61
N GLY A 602 23.55 11.63 7.02
CA GLY A 602 22.33 11.78 6.22
C GLY A 602 21.07 11.72 7.08
N LYS A 603 19.97 12.20 6.51
CA LYS A 603 18.62 12.16 7.06
C LYS A 603 17.67 11.67 5.97
N ASP A 604 16.66 10.89 6.36
CA ASP A 604 15.54 10.54 5.49
C ASP A 604 15.97 10.08 4.06
N ALA A 605 16.92 9.15 4.00
CA ALA A 605 17.52 8.61 2.76
C ALA A 605 18.29 9.62 1.86
N VAL A 606 18.75 10.75 2.42
CA VAL A 606 19.49 11.79 1.69
C VAL A 606 20.72 12.24 2.49
N TYR A 607 21.89 12.37 1.85
CA TYR A 607 23.07 12.94 2.53
C TYR A 607 22.87 14.41 2.87
N LEU A 608 23.57 14.91 3.89
CA LEU A 608 23.65 16.36 4.15
C LEU A 608 24.45 17.09 3.06
N MET A 609 24.26 18.40 2.93
CA MET A 609 25.00 19.22 1.94
C MET A 609 26.50 19.12 2.13
N GLU A 610 26.95 19.09 3.39
CA GLU A 610 28.32 18.86 3.76
C GLU A 610 28.37 17.83 4.89
N ILE A 611 29.23 16.82 4.74
CA ILE A 611 29.37 15.71 5.70
C ILE A 611 30.82 15.55 6.18
N PRO A 612 31.01 14.98 7.38
CA PRO A 612 30.00 14.78 8.42
C PRO A 612 29.75 16.08 9.23
N ARG A 613 28.55 16.22 9.78
CA ARG A 613 28.21 17.28 10.75
C ARG A 613 28.25 16.74 12.17
N LYS A 614 28.97 17.39 13.07
CA LYS A 614 28.95 17.02 14.49
C LYS A 614 27.63 17.45 15.13
N VAL A 615 27.01 16.53 15.86
CA VAL A 615 25.77 16.78 16.61
C VAL A 615 25.89 16.28 18.03
N SER A 616 25.12 16.86 18.94
CA SER A 616 25.06 16.46 20.34
C SER A 616 24.00 15.38 20.58
N HIS A 617 22.92 15.40 19.80
CA HIS A 617 21.78 14.49 19.92
C HIS A 617 21.25 14.14 18.54
N ALA A 618 20.60 12.98 18.42
CA ALA A 618 19.76 12.66 17.28
C ALA A 618 18.31 13.08 17.57
N TYR A 619 17.77 14.01 16.79
CA TYR A 619 16.35 14.38 16.88
C TYR A 619 15.55 13.64 15.80
N LEU A 620 14.53 12.88 16.23
CA LEU A 620 13.69 12.10 15.33
C LEU A 620 12.22 12.30 15.69
N ALA A 621 11.41 12.70 14.71
CA ALA A 621 9.96 12.64 14.78
C ALA A 621 9.45 11.35 14.13
N ALA A 622 8.17 11.01 14.33
CA ALA A 622 7.52 9.87 13.69
C ALA A 622 7.78 9.85 12.17
N GLY A 623 8.40 8.78 11.66
CA GLY A 623 8.77 8.61 10.25
C GLY A 623 10.21 9.04 9.89
N ASN A 624 10.95 9.69 10.79
CA ASN A 624 12.32 10.12 10.50
C ASN A 624 13.34 8.99 10.51
N ARG A 625 14.38 9.15 9.67
CA ARG A 625 15.58 8.33 9.64
C ARG A 625 16.84 9.18 9.72
N ALA A 626 17.91 8.61 10.24
CA ALA A 626 19.22 9.22 10.24
C ALA A 626 20.36 8.20 10.08
N GLU A 627 21.46 8.65 9.46
CA GLU A 627 22.71 7.90 9.38
C GLU A 627 23.82 8.67 10.05
N MET A 628 24.55 8.00 10.95
CA MET A 628 25.55 8.63 11.80
C MET A 628 26.78 7.77 11.97
N LEU A 629 27.94 8.38 12.13
CA LEU A 629 29.14 7.74 12.67
C LEU A 629 29.22 8.06 14.17
N VAL A 630 29.32 7.03 15.01
CA VAL A 630 29.36 7.17 16.46
C VAL A 630 30.61 6.52 17.02
N LYS A 631 31.39 7.26 17.81
CA LYS A 631 32.61 6.77 18.49
C LYS A 631 32.54 7.12 19.97
N CYS A 632 32.68 6.12 20.85
CA CYS A 632 32.70 6.32 22.30
C CYS A 632 34.05 5.94 22.91
N LYS A 633 34.48 6.65 23.95
CA LYS A 633 35.74 6.40 24.67
C LYS A 633 35.47 5.99 26.11
N GLY A 634 35.84 4.78 26.49
CA GLY A 634 35.73 4.31 27.88
C GLY A 634 36.75 3.24 28.23
N ARG A 635 36.87 2.93 29.52
CA ARG A 635 37.60 1.72 29.94
C ARG A 635 36.77 0.49 29.55
N PRO A 636 37.37 -0.62 29.09
CA PRO A 636 36.63 -1.86 28.89
C PRO A 636 35.82 -2.24 30.13
N GLY A 637 34.55 -2.61 29.94
CA GLY A 637 33.56 -2.85 31.00
C GLY A 637 32.82 -1.61 31.51
N SER A 638 33.13 -0.41 30.99
CA SER A 638 32.30 0.79 31.25
C SER A 638 30.97 0.68 30.50
N GLU A 639 29.92 1.25 31.07
CA GLU A 639 28.59 1.27 30.47
C GLU A 639 28.10 2.71 30.28
N TYR A 640 27.51 2.97 29.12
CA TYR A 640 26.74 4.18 28.81
C TYR A 640 25.29 3.82 28.49
N VAL A 641 24.42 4.81 28.43
CA VAL A 641 22.99 4.65 28.17
C VAL A 641 22.62 5.46 26.95
N LEU A 642 21.99 4.80 25.98
CA LEU A 642 21.29 5.48 24.89
C LEU A 642 19.93 5.92 25.44
N ARG A 643 19.68 7.23 25.48
CA ARG A 643 18.51 7.81 26.17
C ARG A 643 17.76 8.76 25.27
N ALA A 644 16.44 8.56 25.14
CA ALA A 644 15.52 9.61 24.73
C ALA A 644 15.30 10.54 25.93
N GLN A 645 15.76 11.78 25.83
CA GLN A 645 15.82 12.73 26.94
C GLN A 645 14.60 13.64 26.97
N ALA A 646 14.27 14.09 28.18
CA ALA A 646 13.30 15.16 28.37
C ALA A 646 13.72 16.41 27.57
N ALA A 647 12.75 17.15 27.05
CA ALA A 647 13.03 18.34 26.25
C ALA A 647 13.95 19.33 27.01
N GLN A 648 13.76 19.45 28.32
CA GLN A 648 14.50 20.29 29.26
C GLN A 648 15.97 19.86 29.45
N GLU A 649 16.28 18.59 29.19
CA GLU A 649 17.62 18.01 29.30
C GLU A 649 18.33 17.91 27.94
N SER A 650 17.61 18.21 26.87
CA SER A 650 18.08 18.12 25.48
C SER A 650 18.44 19.52 24.92
N PRO A 651 18.85 19.65 23.65
CA PRO A 651 19.04 20.95 23.01
C PRO A 651 17.78 21.81 22.92
N PHE A 652 16.58 21.23 23.16
CA PHE A 652 15.31 21.93 23.11
C PHE A 652 14.86 22.46 24.49
N LYS A 653 15.76 22.91 25.37
CA LYS A 653 15.42 23.25 26.78
C LYS A 653 14.28 24.26 26.96
N CYS A 654 14.14 25.18 26.01
CA CYS A 654 13.11 26.21 25.95
C CYS A 654 11.70 25.66 25.66
N CYS A 655 11.59 24.40 25.20
CA CYS A 655 10.36 23.65 24.91
C CYS A 655 9.57 23.36 26.19
N THR A 656 8.86 24.37 26.69
CA THR A 656 8.11 24.31 27.95
C THR A 656 6.60 24.18 27.73
N SER A 657 6.12 24.41 26.51
CA SER A 657 4.70 24.24 26.20
C SER A 657 4.26 22.78 26.45
N PRO A 658 3.01 22.54 26.90
CA PRO A 658 2.50 21.18 27.09
C PRO A 658 2.57 20.34 25.81
N TYR A 659 2.32 20.95 24.64
CA TYR A 659 2.43 20.28 23.34
C TYR A 659 3.85 19.83 23.02
N CYS A 660 4.84 20.66 23.33
CA CYS A 660 6.22 20.36 23.02
C CYS A 660 6.77 19.34 24.03
N SER A 661 6.64 19.61 25.33
CA SER A 661 7.22 18.80 26.40
C SER A 661 6.56 17.43 26.62
N ARG A 662 5.23 17.31 26.46
CA ARG A 662 4.52 16.02 26.65
C ARG A 662 4.64 15.07 25.45
N ASN A 663 4.90 15.62 24.26
CA ASN A 663 5.07 14.82 23.04
C ASN A 663 6.50 14.30 22.87
N ALA A 664 7.45 14.69 23.73
CA ALA A 664 8.76 14.07 23.81
C ALA A 664 8.67 12.69 24.47
N ILE A 665 9.34 11.68 23.90
CA ILE A 665 9.63 10.43 24.60
C ILE A 665 10.76 10.67 25.60
N VAL A 666 10.55 10.20 26.83
CA VAL A 666 11.58 10.17 27.88
C VAL A 666 11.75 8.73 28.31
N GLN A 667 12.84 8.10 27.88
CA GLN A 667 13.10 6.69 28.13
C GLN A 667 14.57 6.34 27.95
N ASP A 668 15.08 5.42 28.78
CA ASP A 668 16.26 4.66 28.42
C ASP A 668 15.90 3.73 27.26
N LEU A 669 16.68 3.78 26.19
CA LEU A 669 16.45 3.02 24.96
C LEU A 669 17.34 1.77 24.90
N GLY A 670 18.51 1.81 25.53
CA GLY A 670 19.43 0.69 25.61
C GLY A 670 20.72 1.01 26.37
N THR A 671 21.49 -0.01 26.69
CA THR A 671 22.80 0.13 27.34
C THR A 671 23.92 -0.17 26.35
N ILE A 672 24.97 0.65 26.37
CA ILE A 672 26.16 0.50 25.55
C ILE A 672 27.30 0.00 26.43
N GLU A 673 27.79 -1.21 26.19
CA GLU A 673 28.97 -1.75 26.86
C GLU A 673 30.23 -1.43 26.06
N ILE A 674 31.22 -0.83 26.72
CA ILE A 674 32.50 -0.51 26.11
C ILE A 674 33.45 -1.71 26.20
N THR A 675 33.97 -2.13 25.06
CA THR A 675 34.97 -3.20 24.92
C THR A 675 36.32 -2.64 24.46
N LYS A 676 37.35 -3.49 24.41
CA LYS A 676 38.69 -3.10 23.97
C LYS A 676 38.68 -2.67 22.50
N GLY A 677 39.16 -1.46 22.22
CA GLY A 677 39.30 -0.91 20.87
C GLY A 677 40.59 -0.09 20.69
N LYS A 678 40.77 0.42 19.48
CA LYS A 678 41.88 1.31 19.08
C LYS A 678 41.36 2.67 18.67
N GLU A 679 41.97 3.74 19.20
CA GLU A 679 41.62 5.11 18.82
C GLU A 679 41.74 5.34 17.30
N GLN A 680 40.63 5.70 16.68
CA GLN A 680 40.55 6.21 15.32
C GLN A 680 40.50 7.74 15.32
N ARG A 681 41.21 8.36 14.38
CA ARG A 681 41.20 9.81 14.21
C ARG A 681 39.79 10.27 13.79
N SER A 682 39.32 11.38 14.37
CA SER A 682 38.08 11.99 13.92
C SER A 682 38.24 12.58 12.52
N PRO A 683 37.28 12.36 11.60
CA PRO A 683 37.33 12.94 10.26
C PRO A 683 37.20 14.46 10.32
N LYS A 684 37.63 15.15 9.25
CA LYS A 684 37.38 16.58 9.12
C LYS A 684 35.87 16.81 8.97
N LEU A 685 35.30 17.69 9.80
CA LEU A 685 33.89 18.04 9.74
C LEU A 685 33.59 18.84 8.46
N LYS A 686 32.41 18.62 7.86
CA LYS A 686 31.94 19.32 6.67
C LYS A 686 32.97 19.37 5.52
N ALA A 687 33.79 18.33 5.39
CA ALA A 687 34.88 18.30 4.42
C ALA A 687 34.51 17.68 3.07
N CYS A 688 33.40 16.95 3.04
CA CYS A 688 32.87 16.30 1.85
C CYS A 688 31.56 16.96 1.44
N THR A 689 31.43 17.31 0.16
CA THR A 689 30.17 17.73 -0.46
C THR A 689 29.65 16.58 -1.34
N PRO A 690 28.69 15.76 -0.87
CA PRO A 690 28.16 14.66 -1.65
C PRO A 690 27.56 15.11 -2.98
N ALA A 691 27.73 14.30 -4.02
CA ALA A 691 27.08 14.55 -5.31
C ALA A 691 25.55 14.38 -5.20
N ARG A 692 24.81 15.08 -6.06
CA ARG A 692 23.35 15.21 -5.97
C ARG A 692 22.65 14.78 -7.25
N ALA A 693 21.54 14.07 -7.08
CA ALA A 693 20.56 13.87 -8.13
C ALA A 693 19.78 15.17 -8.38
N GLY A 694 19.02 15.25 -9.47
CA GLY A 694 18.25 16.45 -9.79
C GLY A 694 17.21 16.74 -8.72
N TYR A 695 16.48 15.73 -8.24
CA TYR A 695 15.45 15.89 -7.20
C TYR A 695 16.03 16.24 -5.80
N THR A 696 17.35 16.22 -5.63
CA THR A 696 18.08 16.64 -4.40
C THR A 696 19.12 17.72 -4.69
N ALA A 697 19.02 18.42 -5.82
CA ALA A 697 19.89 19.54 -6.16
C ALA A 697 19.75 20.67 -5.12
N ASP A 698 20.78 21.50 -4.93
CA ASP A 698 20.70 22.59 -3.96
C ASP A 698 19.73 23.68 -4.42
N LEU A 699 18.62 23.86 -3.70
CA LEU A 699 17.53 24.77 -4.04
C LEU A 699 17.58 26.08 -3.24
N ARG A 700 18.66 26.32 -2.47
CA ARG A 700 18.88 27.60 -1.78
C ARG A 700 19.03 28.76 -2.77
N ASP A 701 18.78 29.97 -2.29
CA ASP A 701 18.66 31.16 -3.14
C ASP A 701 19.87 31.39 -4.06
N ASP A 702 21.09 31.23 -3.55
CA ASP A 702 22.32 31.40 -4.34
C ASP A 702 22.44 30.35 -5.46
N SER A 703 22.15 29.08 -5.16
CA SER A 703 22.23 27.96 -6.12
C SER A 703 21.14 28.08 -7.18
N LEU A 704 19.93 28.50 -6.79
CA LEU A 704 18.83 28.76 -7.71
C LEU A 704 19.13 29.94 -8.64
N ALA A 705 19.70 31.03 -8.11
CA ALA A 705 20.11 32.19 -8.90
C ALA A 705 21.25 31.84 -9.85
N ALA A 706 22.25 31.07 -9.40
CA ALA A 706 23.35 30.61 -10.23
C ALA A 706 22.89 29.70 -11.38
N ALA A 707 21.83 28.92 -11.17
CA ALA A 707 21.19 28.11 -12.21
C ALA A 707 20.28 28.93 -13.15
N GLY A 708 20.06 30.22 -12.88
CA GLY A 708 19.12 31.05 -13.64
C GLY A 708 17.66 30.59 -13.51
N ALA A 709 17.30 29.99 -12.36
CA ALA A 709 16.03 29.31 -12.15
C ALA A 709 15.08 30.04 -11.18
N THR A 710 15.35 31.32 -10.87
CA THR A 710 14.51 32.12 -9.97
C THR A 710 13.11 32.36 -10.50
N ASP A 711 12.93 32.35 -11.82
CA ASP A 711 11.65 32.47 -12.53
C ASP A 711 10.86 31.15 -12.57
N LYS A 712 11.49 30.02 -12.19
CA LYS A 712 10.87 28.69 -12.12
C LYS A 712 10.22 28.38 -10.77
N LEU A 713 10.18 29.35 -9.86
CA LEU A 713 9.60 29.18 -8.52
C LEU A 713 8.06 29.20 -8.55
N VAL A 714 7.47 28.14 -8.01
CA VAL A 714 6.02 28.02 -7.76
C VAL A 714 5.79 28.07 -6.26
N LYS A 715 5.16 29.14 -5.77
CA LYS A 715 4.91 29.33 -4.33
C LYS A 715 3.57 28.77 -3.93
N GLN A 716 3.55 28.01 -2.83
CA GLN A 716 2.34 27.41 -2.27
C GLN A 716 2.33 27.58 -0.76
N GLN A 717 1.13 27.45 -0.18
CA GLN A 717 0.92 27.49 1.27
C GLN A 717 0.39 26.13 1.71
N LEU A 718 1.05 25.55 2.72
CA LEU A 718 0.61 24.33 3.36
C LEU A 718 0.34 24.60 4.84
N ALA A 719 -0.78 24.13 5.36
CA ALA A 719 -1.08 24.32 6.77
C ALA A 719 -1.80 23.12 7.35
N PHE A 720 -1.29 22.66 8.50
CA PHE A 720 -2.06 21.78 9.36
C PHE A 720 -3.15 22.56 10.12
N GLY A 721 -4.27 21.91 10.36
CA GLY A 721 -5.38 22.41 11.18
C GLY A 721 -5.65 21.46 12.34
N PHE A 722 -5.80 21.97 13.56
CA PHE A 722 -6.22 21.11 14.67
C PHE A 722 -7.70 20.73 14.50
N LYS A 723 -8.01 19.46 14.81
CA LYS A 723 -9.35 18.89 14.86
C LYS A 723 -9.43 18.00 16.09
N ASP A 724 -10.63 17.78 16.62
CA ASP A 724 -10.81 16.78 17.68
C ASP A 724 -10.31 15.41 17.20
N PHE A 725 -9.40 14.81 17.97
CA PHE A 725 -8.81 13.50 17.69
C PHE A 725 -8.01 13.37 16.39
N GLY A 726 -7.67 14.46 15.69
CA GLY A 726 -6.93 14.40 14.42
C GLY A 726 -6.37 15.75 13.97
N CYS A 727 -6.04 15.85 12.68
CA CYS A 727 -5.79 17.13 12.04
C CYS A 727 -6.41 17.20 10.64
N LEU A 728 -6.42 18.42 10.10
CA LEU A 728 -6.82 18.74 8.74
C LEU A 728 -5.57 19.17 7.97
N PHE A 729 -5.58 18.96 6.66
CA PHE A 729 -4.57 19.49 5.76
C PHE A 729 -5.20 20.57 4.88
N ASN A 730 -4.66 21.78 4.92
CA ASN A 730 -5.25 22.97 4.28
C ASN A 730 -6.72 23.22 4.65
N GLY A 731 -7.13 22.82 5.86
CA GLY A 731 -8.50 22.97 6.34
C GLY A 731 -9.47 21.88 5.88
N GLU A 732 -8.99 20.88 5.15
CA GLU A 732 -9.80 19.81 4.58
C GLU A 732 -9.41 18.44 5.18
N ASN A 733 -10.36 17.50 5.19
CA ASN A 733 -10.04 16.09 5.44
C ASN A 733 -9.59 15.44 4.13
N PHE A 734 -8.89 14.32 4.25
CA PHE A 734 -8.55 13.49 3.12
C PHE A 734 -9.80 13.04 2.34
N THR A 735 -9.68 13.11 1.02
CA THR A 735 -10.67 12.68 0.03
C THR A 735 -9.96 12.03 -1.15
N PHE A 736 -10.55 11.00 -1.71
CA PHE A 736 -10.10 10.37 -2.95
C PHE A 736 -11.35 9.98 -3.77
N PRO A 737 -11.59 10.55 -4.96
CA PRO A 737 -10.79 11.59 -5.61
C PRO A 737 -10.77 12.91 -4.81
N ASP A 738 -9.67 13.63 -4.92
CA ASP A 738 -9.47 14.98 -4.39
C ASP A 738 -9.69 15.99 -5.53
N PRO A 739 -10.69 16.89 -5.42
CA PRO A 739 -10.92 17.92 -6.43
C PRO A 739 -9.81 18.98 -6.47
N ASN A 740 -9.01 19.11 -5.42
CA ASN A 740 -7.99 20.14 -5.28
C ASN A 740 -6.67 19.55 -4.72
N PRO A 741 -5.98 18.67 -5.46
CA PRO A 741 -4.70 18.12 -5.02
C PRO A 741 -3.63 19.22 -4.93
N VAL A 742 -2.55 18.94 -4.19
CA VAL A 742 -1.36 19.81 -4.17
C VAL A 742 -0.56 19.57 -5.44
N GLU A 743 -0.41 20.59 -6.27
CA GLU A 743 0.21 20.50 -7.60
C GLU A 743 1.74 20.59 -7.55
N PHE A 744 2.43 19.75 -8.33
CA PHE A 744 3.89 19.73 -8.49
C PHE A 744 4.26 19.72 -9.96
N PRO A 745 4.35 20.89 -10.61
CA PRO A 745 4.77 20.97 -12.01
C PRO A 745 6.23 20.53 -12.18
N LEU A 746 6.48 19.52 -13.00
CA LEU A 746 7.83 19.06 -13.32
C LEU A 746 8.62 20.14 -14.06
N GLY A 747 9.92 20.23 -13.78
CA GLY A 747 10.79 21.30 -14.27
C GLY A 747 10.66 22.64 -13.54
N SER A 748 9.80 22.72 -12.51
CA SER A 748 9.71 23.86 -11.59
C SER A 748 10.43 23.60 -10.26
N VAL A 749 10.56 24.63 -9.44
CA VAL A 749 10.91 24.50 -8.01
C VAL A 749 9.72 24.96 -7.19
N VAL A 750 9.17 24.07 -6.37
CA VAL A 750 8.03 24.38 -5.51
C VAL A 750 8.55 24.88 -4.16
N GLU A 751 8.11 26.06 -3.75
CA GLU A 751 8.41 26.66 -2.45
C GLU A 751 7.17 26.62 -1.56
N TRP A 752 7.32 26.07 -0.36
CA TRP A 752 6.29 26.07 0.66
C TRP A 752 6.63 27.04 1.78
N ALA A 753 5.60 27.77 2.20
CA ALA A 753 5.51 28.20 3.58
C ALA A 753 4.53 27.24 4.29
N SER A 754 5.04 26.60 5.34
CA SER A 754 4.34 25.54 6.06
C SER A 754 4.06 25.97 7.51
N ALA A 755 2.80 25.94 7.94
CA ALA A 755 2.41 26.32 9.29
C ALA A 755 2.15 25.10 10.20
N LYS A 756 2.31 25.31 11.52
CA LYS A 756 2.03 24.33 12.59
C LYS A 756 2.89 23.04 12.58
N MET A 757 4.07 23.10 11.96
CA MET A 757 5.06 22.00 11.99
C MET A 757 5.72 21.76 13.35
N HIS A 758 5.28 22.45 14.41
CA HIS A 758 5.72 22.19 15.79
C HIS A 758 5.03 20.99 16.43
N ALA A 759 3.88 20.57 15.89
CA ALA A 759 3.06 19.48 16.44
C ALA A 759 2.71 18.38 15.43
N HIS A 760 3.00 18.61 14.14
CA HIS A 760 2.61 17.74 13.04
C HIS A 760 3.85 17.44 12.19
N PRO A 761 4.40 16.20 12.23
CA PRO A 761 5.48 15.81 11.34
C PRO A 761 4.98 15.74 9.90
N LEU A 762 5.41 16.67 9.06
CA LEU A 762 5.02 16.74 7.65
C LEU A 762 5.77 15.68 6.85
N HIS A 763 5.05 14.71 6.27
CA HIS A 763 5.58 13.75 5.30
C HIS A 763 5.04 14.03 3.89
N ILE A 764 5.89 13.92 2.86
CA ILE A 764 5.49 13.87 1.45
C ILE A 764 6.11 12.64 0.76
N HIS A 765 5.33 11.96 -0.07
CA HIS A 765 5.79 10.84 -0.89
C HIS A 765 6.63 11.30 -2.08
N THR A 766 7.37 10.36 -2.69
CA THR A 766 8.13 10.52 -3.95
C THR A 766 9.34 11.46 -3.88
N ASN A 767 9.25 12.64 -3.26
CA ASN A 767 10.31 13.64 -3.27
C ASN A 767 10.67 14.09 -1.85
N PRO A 768 11.96 14.20 -1.49
CA PRO A 768 12.37 14.96 -0.33
C PRO A 768 12.25 16.47 -0.62
N PHE A 769 12.21 17.27 0.44
CA PHE A 769 12.28 18.73 0.39
C PHE A 769 13.51 19.24 1.16
N GLN A 770 14.01 20.39 0.74
CA GLN A 770 15.14 21.09 1.34
C GLN A 770 14.66 22.19 2.30
N LEU A 771 15.29 22.28 3.46
CA LEU A 771 15.15 23.41 4.40
C LEU A 771 15.96 24.58 3.86
N VAL A 772 15.32 25.59 3.29
CA VAL A 772 16.03 26.72 2.66
C VAL A 772 16.38 27.80 3.67
N GLU A 773 15.49 28.02 4.64
CA GLU A 773 15.67 29.06 5.65
C GLU A 773 15.10 28.64 7.01
N LEU A 774 15.86 28.96 8.06
CA LEU A 774 15.55 28.65 9.45
C LEU A 774 15.65 29.94 10.28
N PRO A 775 14.67 30.84 10.17
CA PRO A 775 14.72 32.13 10.86
C PRO A 775 14.49 31.94 12.37
N GLU A 776 15.46 32.31 13.20
CA GLU A 776 15.33 32.18 14.68
C GLU A 776 14.13 32.93 15.25
N ALA A 777 13.71 34.03 14.61
CA ALA A 777 12.52 34.79 14.98
C ALA A 777 11.22 33.97 14.98
N ASN A 778 11.20 32.83 14.28
CA ASN A 778 10.06 31.92 14.18
C ASN A 778 10.03 30.86 15.28
N LEU A 779 11.06 30.81 16.13
CA LEU A 779 11.12 29.91 17.28
C LEU A 779 10.45 30.52 18.51
N GLN A 780 10.04 29.66 19.45
CA GLN A 780 9.55 30.09 20.76
C GLN A 780 10.63 30.94 21.48
N PRO A 781 10.24 31.90 22.34
CA PRO A 781 11.19 32.77 23.03
C PRO A 781 12.26 31.97 23.79
N GLY A 782 13.54 32.33 23.59
CA GLY A 782 14.68 31.67 24.22
C GLY A 782 15.10 30.34 23.58
N CYS A 783 14.48 29.96 22.45
CA CYS A 783 14.91 28.82 21.64
C CYS A 783 15.94 29.19 20.58
N SER A 784 16.73 28.20 20.19
CA SER A 784 17.58 28.21 18.99
C SER A 784 17.38 26.89 18.24
N TYR A 785 17.74 26.86 16.97
CA TYR A 785 17.86 25.60 16.24
C TYR A 785 19.03 24.82 16.85
N SER A 786 18.81 23.54 17.16
CA SER A 786 19.89 22.67 17.62
C SER A 786 20.89 22.40 16.50
N ASP A 787 22.07 21.87 16.85
CA ASP A 787 23.07 21.38 15.88
C ASP A 787 22.53 20.29 14.93
N TRP A 788 21.35 19.74 15.21
CA TRP A 788 20.63 18.85 14.32
C TRP A 788 20.15 19.53 13.04
N PHE A 789 19.69 20.79 13.08
CA PHE A 789 19.07 21.47 11.94
C PHE A 789 20.02 22.48 11.30
N GLU A 790 20.10 22.48 9.98
CA GLU A 790 20.85 23.49 9.22
C GLU A 790 20.15 23.79 7.90
N ALA A 791 20.22 25.05 7.45
CA ALA A 791 19.74 25.43 6.13
C ALA A 791 20.56 24.68 5.05
N GLY A 792 19.85 23.99 4.17
CA GLY A 792 20.39 23.08 3.16
C GLY A 792 20.05 21.61 3.43
N ASP A 793 19.67 21.24 4.66
CA ASP A 793 19.26 19.88 4.99
C ASP A 793 18.07 19.44 4.13
N PHE A 794 18.11 18.19 3.66
CA PHE A 794 17.00 17.51 3.00
C PHE A 794 16.29 16.56 3.95
N GLN A 795 14.98 16.53 3.88
CA GLN A 795 14.11 15.64 4.64
C GLN A 795 12.87 15.29 3.82
N ASP A 796 12.30 14.10 4.04
CA ASP A 796 10.94 13.78 3.59
C ASP A 796 9.94 13.84 4.74
N VAL A 797 10.42 13.95 5.99
CA VAL A 797 9.62 14.14 7.21
C VAL A 797 10.20 15.29 8.03
N LEU A 798 9.41 16.31 8.32
CA LEU A 798 9.88 17.44 9.15
C LEU A 798 8.90 17.80 10.27
N MET A 799 9.44 17.85 11.48
CA MET A 799 8.84 18.49 12.63
C MET A 799 9.91 19.32 13.34
N ILE A 800 9.56 20.53 13.77
CA ILE A 800 10.47 21.38 14.56
C ILE A 800 9.72 21.82 15.81
N PRO A 801 9.93 21.14 16.96
CA PRO A 801 9.02 21.19 18.10
C PRO A 801 9.04 22.56 18.79
N VAL A 802 10.11 23.33 18.59
CA VAL A 802 10.33 24.67 19.14
C VAL A 802 9.83 25.80 18.26
N LEU A 803 9.23 25.52 17.09
CA LEU A 803 8.59 26.57 16.29
C LEU A 803 7.41 27.20 17.07
N GLN A 804 7.17 28.48 16.82
CA GLN A 804 5.93 29.11 17.24
C GLN A 804 4.76 28.52 16.43
N PRO A 805 3.54 28.45 17.01
CA PRO A 805 2.45 27.72 16.38
C PRO A 805 2.12 28.11 14.94
N ASN A 806 2.08 29.41 14.64
CA ASN A 806 1.74 29.93 13.32
C ASN A 806 2.96 30.35 12.49
N ALA A 807 4.18 30.10 12.99
CA ALA A 807 5.37 30.39 12.24
C ALA A 807 5.65 29.30 11.20
N SER A 808 6.34 29.67 10.14
CA SER A 808 6.71 28.78 9.05
C SER A 808 8.23 28.70 8.87
N VAL A 809 8.69 27.63 8.27
CA VAL A 809 10.02 27.55 7.67
C VAL A 809 9.86 27.53 6.17
N ARG A 810 10.88 27.99 5.45
CA ARG A 810 10.85 28.01 3.99
C ARG A 810 11.42 26.70 3.48
N LEU A 811 10.55 25.90 2.85
CA LEU A 811 10.90 24.61 2.28
C LEU A 811 10.87 24.71 0.76
N ARG A 812 11.77 24.01 0.07
CA ARG A 812 11.70 23.87 -1.38
C ARG A 812 11.86 22.43 -1.80
N LEU A 813 11.20 22.05 -2.87
CA LEU A 813 11.44 20.77 -3.54
C LEU A 813 11.43 20.95 -5.05
N GLN A 814 12.20 20.13 -5.73
CA GLN A 814 12.23 20.05 -7.18
C GLN A 814 11.66 18.67 -7.56
N PRO A 815 10.44 18.60 -8.15
CA PRO A 815 9.83 17.35 -8.55
C PRO A 815 10.76 16.56 -9.48
N GLY A 816 10.80 15.23 -9.29
CA GLY A 816 11.61 14.35 -10.13
C GLY A 816 10.90 13.97 -11.43
N GLU A 817 11.34 12.90 -12.06
CA GLU A 817 10.80 12.42 -13.35
C GLU A 817 9.38 11.84 -13.28
N TYR A 818 8.96 11.43 -12.09
CA TYR A 818 7.71 10.71 -11.92
C TYR A 818 6.48 11.62 -11.94
N THR A 819 5.47 11.25 -12.73
CA THR A 819 4.17 11.94 -12.80
C THR A 819 3.12 11.22 -11.96
N GLY A 820 1.91 11.79 -11.92
CA GLY A 820 0.74 11.15 -11.31
C GLY A 820 0.53 11.55 -9.86
N TYR A 821 -0.15 10.72 -9.09
CA TYR A 821 -0.71 11.09 -7.79
C TYR A 821 -0.03 10.36 -6.64
N GLY A 822 0.36 11.12 -5.62
CA GLY A 822 0.86 10.59 -4.34
C GLY A 822 0.13 11.25 -3.18
N VAL A 823 0.72 11.25 -1.98
CA VAL A 823 0.15 11.93 -0.83
C VAL A 823 1.17 12.76 -0.05
N VAL A 824 0.64 13.74 0.68
CA VAL A 824 1.32 14.53 1.71
C VAL A 824 0.46 14.50 2.97
N HIS A 825 1.04 14.23 4.13
CA HIS A 825 0.27 14.01 5.35
C HIS A 825 1.06 14.30 6.64
N CYS A 826 0.35 14.29 7.76
CA CYS A 826 0.94 14.29 9.10
C CYS A 826 1.33 12.85 9.48
N HIS A 827 2.62 12.58 9.70
CA HIS A 827 3.14 11.27 10.07
C HIS A 827 2.95 10.91 11.56
N SER A 828 2.11 11.65 12.28
CA SER A 828 1.44 11.11 13.45
C SER A 828 0.27 10.29 12.92
N LEU A 829 0.40 8.96 12.87
CA LEU A 829 -0.47 8.05 12.14
C LEU A 829 -1.95 8.15 12.58
N GLN A 830 -2.20 8.44 13.86
CA GLN A 830 -3.56 8.75 14.33
C GLN A 830 -4.17 9.89 13.52
N HIS A 831 -3.41 10.97 13.32
CA HIS A 831 -3.90 12.12 12.57
C HIS A 831 -4.08 11.78 11.10
N GLU A 832 -3.17 11.00 10.53
CA GLU A 832 -3.25 10.47 9.17
C GLU A 832 -4.57 9.73 8.95
N ASP A 833 -4.84 8.66 9.73
CA ASP A 833 -6.08 7.87 9.67
C ASP A 833 -7.34 8.74 9.86
N MET A 834 -7.24 9.81 10.66
CA MET A 834 -8.35 10.73 10.94
C MET A 834 -8.57 11.80 9.85
N GLY A 835 -7.82 11.73 8.75
CA GLY A 835 -7.98 12.53 7.54
C GLY A 835 -6.94 13.63 7.35
N CYS A 836 -5.84 13.63 8.11
CA CYS A 836 -4.79 14.64 7.98
C CYS A 836 -3.78 14.30 6.86
N MET A 837 -4.34 14.09 5.68
CA MET A 837 -3.66 13.68 4.46
C MET A 837 -4.29 14.42 3.28
N LYS A 838 -3.50 14.69 2.24
CA LYS A 838 -3.92 15.38 1.04
C LYS A 838 -3.27 14.73 -0.17
N LEU A 839 -3.99 14.68 -1.28
CA LEU A 839 -3.43 14.15 -2.52
C LEU A 839 -2.41 15.12 -3.11
N THR A 840 -1.31 14.60 -3.63
CA THR A 840 -0.33 15.35 -4.43
C THR A 840 -0.49 14.98 -5.90
N HIS A 841 -0.21 15.90 -6.81
CA HIS A 841 -0.30 15.68 -8.25
C HIS A 841 0.96 16.19 -8.94
N PHE A 842 1.79 15.28 -9.44
CA PHE A 842 3.02 15.55 -10.18
C PHE A 842 2.69 15.71 -11.66
N THR A 843 2.76 16.94 -12.16
CA THR A 843 2.28 17.31 -13.50
C THR A 843 3.40 17.51 -14.51
N CYS A 844 3.33 16.77 -15.62
CA CYS A 844 4.18 16.88 -16.78
C CYS A 844 3.67 18.03 -17.67
N PRO A 845 4.45 19.11 -17.86
CA PRO A 845 4.00 20.25 -18.64
C PRO A 845 3.54 19.86 -20.04
N GLY A 846 2.30 20.25 -20.40
CA GLY A 846 1.72 19.98 -21.72
C GLY A 846 1.05 18.60 -21.86
N HIS A 847 0.90 17.84 -20.78
CA HIS A 847 0.20 16.56 -20.76
C HIS A 847 -1.02 16.61 -19.83
N GLU A 848 -2.14 16.05 -20.29
CA GLU A 848 -3.32 15.78 -19.45
C GLU A 848 -3.27 14.34 -18.91
N ASP A 849 -4.06 14.04 -17.89
CA ASP A 849 -4.16 12.68 -17.35
C ASP A 849 -4.85 11.71 -18.33
N PRO A 850 -4.43 10.43 -18.39
CA PRO A 850 -3.28 9.87 -17.68
C PRO A 850 -1.95 10.30 -18.32
N GLN A 851 -1.02 10.73 -17.47
CA GLN A 851 0.30 11.21 -17.89
C GLN A 851 1.31 10.07 -18.10
N PRO A 852 2.38 10.29 -18.91
CA PRO A 852 3.46 9.31 -19.01
C PRO A 852 4.12 9.11 -17.65
N ARG A 853 4.46 7.87 -17.28
CA ARG A 853 5.12 7.54 -16.00
C ARG A 853 6.32 8.43 -15.68
N GLU A 854 7.17 8.63 -16.69
CA GLU A 854 8.34 9.50 -16.64
C GLU A 854 8.13 10.64 -17.64
N CYS A 855 8.26 11.88 -17.17
CA CYS A 855 8.13 13.07 -18.02
C CYS A 855 9.50 13.45 -18.60
N PRO A 856 9.61 13.74 -19.90
CA PRO A 856 10.79 14.41 -20.45
C PRO A 856 10.77 15.89 -20.05
N PHE A 857 11.73 16.32 -19.24
CA PHE A 857 11.86 17.73 -18.83
C PHE A 857 13.33 18.12 -18.60
N THR A 858 13.56 19.42 -18.45
CA THR A 858 14.86 19.99 -18.06
C THR A 858 14.81 20.42 -16.61
N TRP A 859 15.78 19.99 -15.81
CA TRP A 859 15.89 20.38 -14.40
C TRP A 859 15.98 21.91 -14.24
N ALA A 860 15.36 22.46 -13.19
CA ALA A 860 15.52 23.87 -12.87
C ALA A 860 16.92 24.11 -12.31
N VAL A 861 17.33 23.29 -11.34
CA VAL A 861 18.73 23.17 -10.88
C VAL A 861 19.24 21.78 -11.28
N PRO A 862 20.31 21.68 -12.10
CA PRO A 862 20.78 20.41 -12.62
C PRO A 862 21.41 19.52 -11.54
N PRO A 863 21.44 18.18 -11.75
CA PRO A 863 22.21 17.27 -10.89
C PRO A 863 23.72 17.57 -10.94
N THR A 864 24.42 17.12 -9.91
CA THR A 864 25.89 17.14 -9.87
C THR A 864 26.51 15.75 -9.91
N VAL A 865 25.72 14.69 -9.68
CA VAL A 865 26.18 13.31 -9.80
C VAL A 865 26.47 12.96 -11.27
N VAL A 866 27.60 12.30 -11.50
CA VAL A 866 27.95 11.69 -12.79
C VAL A 866 27.85 10.19 -12.60
N LEU A 867 26.81 9.59 -13.18
CA LEU A 867 26.58 8.16 -13.06
C LEU A 867 27.60 7.35 -13.86
N PRO A 868 27.89 6.10 -13.47
CA PRO A 868 28.78 5.22 -14.23
C PRO A 868 28.35 5.09 -15.71
N GLY A 869 29.27 5.42 -16.61
CA GLY A 869 29.05 5.40 -18.06
C GLY A 869 28.66 6.74 -18.68
N ASP A 870 28.30 7.74 -17.87
CA ASP A 870 28.09 9.10 -18.34
C ASP A 870 29.41 9.90 -18.33
N SER A 871 29.54 10.84 -19.26
CA SER A 871 30.71 11.75 -19.34
C SER A 871 30.51 13.06 -18.56
N ALA A 872 29.25 13.39 -18.23
CA ALA A 872 28.84 14.59 -17.51
C ALA A 872 27.45 14.37 -16.86
N PRO A 873 27.03 15.20 -15.89
CA PRO A 873 25.69 15.11 -15.29
C PRO A 873 24.58 15.33 -16.32
N ARG A 874 23.46 14.62 -16.18
CA ARG A 874 22.30 14.72 -17.08
C ARG A 874 21.44 15.94 -16.74
N THR A 875 21.46 16.96 -17.58
CA THR A 875 20.67 18.20 -17.37
C THR A 875 19.20 18.07 -17.76
N SER A 876 18.86 17.06 -18.56
CA SER A 876 17.50 16.77 -19.01
C SER A 876 17.20 15.29 -18.87
N MET A 877 15.97 14.96 -18.50
CA MET A 877 15.52 13.57 -18.53
C MET A 877 15.28 13.13 -19.98
N PRO A 878 15.79 11.96 -20.40
CA PRO A 878 15.58 11.46 -21.75
C PRO A 878 14.09 11.20 -21.99
N ALA A 879 13.62 11.43 -23.21
CA ALA A 879 12.36 10.84 -23.63
C ALA A 879 12.53 9.31 -23.60
N SER A 880 11.61 8.58 -22.97
CA SER A 880 11.71 7.13 -22.85
C SER A 880 11.75 6.48 -24.24
N GLU A 881 12.88 5.85 -24.59
CA GLU A 881 12.97 4.98 -25.76
C GLU A 881 12.34 3.61 -25.44
N GLU A 882 11.05 3.43 -25.73
CA GLU A 882 10.52 2.07 -25.94
C GLU A 882 10.97 1.57 -27.33
N GLN A 883 12.24 1.17 -27.47
CA GLN A 883 12.70 0.40 -28.63
C GLN A 883 12.89 -1.07 -28.27
N PRO A 884 12.23 -2.02 -28.97
CA PRO A 884 12.48 -3.45 -28.78
C PRO A 884 13.89 -3.83 -29.29
N PRO A 885 14.54 -4.84 -28.68
CA PRO A 885 15.97 -5.09 -28.85
C PRO A 885 16.36 -5.49 -30.28
N ALA A 886 17.54 -5.02 -30.69
CA ALA A 886 18.13 -5.30 -32.01
C ALA A 886 18.34 -6.81 -32.22
N GLY A 887 17.64 -7.35 -33.23
CA GLY A 887 17.67 -8.77 -33.59
C GLY A 887 16.33 -9.31 -34.08
N TRP A 888 15.24 -8.62 -33.75
CA TRP A 888 13.88 -9.00 -34.16
C TRP A 888 13.71 -9.01 -35.69
N ARG A 889 14.30 -8.03 -36.39
CA ARG A 889 14.29 -7.98 -37.87
C ARG A 889 14.94 -9.20 -38.52
N GLY A 890 16.06 -9.68 -37.97
CA GLY A 890 16.76 -10.86 -38.52
C GLY A 890 15.99 -12.17 -38.30
N TRP A 891 15.18 -12.24 -37.24
CA TRP A 891 14.31 -13.39 -36.98
C TRP A 891 13.10 -13.39 -37.91
N VAL A 892 12.44 -12.25 -38.07
CA VAL A 892 11.31 -12.05 -39.00
C VAL A 892 11.75 -12.31 -40.45
N GLN A 893 12.96 -11.89 -40.84
CA GLN A 893 13.45 -12.13 -42.20
C GLN A 893 13.67 -13.61 -42.51
N ARG A 894 14.27 -14.37 -41.58
CA ARG A 894 14.47 -15.82 -41.73
C ARG A 894 13.15 -16.59 -41.70
N TRP A 895 12.18 -16.09 -40.95
CA TRP A 895 10.83 -16.65 -40.88
C TRP A 895 10.04 -16.38 -42.18
N ALA A 896 10.13 -15.18 -42.75
CA ALA A 896 9.50 -14.80 -44.01
C ALA A 896 10.09 -15.53 -45.24
N GLN A 897 11.40 -15.77 -45.27
CA GLN A 897 12.04 -16.56 -46.34
C GLN A 897 11.62 -18.04 -46.31
N ARG A 898 11.45 -18.63 -45.13
CA ARG A 898 10.98 -20.03 -44.99
C ARG A 898 9.53 -20.23 -45.44
N LEU A 899 8.73 -19.16 -45.45
CA LEU A 899 7.33 -19.19 -45.87
C LEU A 899 7.13 -18.68 -47.31
N GLY A 900 8.19 -18.36 -48.05
CA GLY A 900 8.10 -17.90 -49.44
C GLY A 900 7.49 -16.50 -49.62
N LEU A 901 7.39 -15.71 -48.54
CA LEU A 901 6.73 -14.39 -48.55
C LEU A 901 7.67 -13.23 -48.92
N TRP A 902 8.90 -13.52 -49.35
CA TRP A 902 9.90 -12.51 -49.68
C TRP A 902 9.59 -11.60 -50.91
N PRO A 903 8.75 -11.96 -51.89
CA PRO A 903 8.41 -11.04 -52.97
C PRO A 903 7.33 -10.00 -52.60
N VAL A 904 6.76 -10.04 -51.38
CA VAL A 904 5.55 -9.27 -51.00
C VAL A 904 5.74 -8.46 -49.70
N LEU A 905 6.94 -8.50 -49.11
CA LEU A 905 7.41 -7.61 -48.04
C LEU A 905 8.53 -6.74 -48.57
#